data_AF-A0A9P1CSX1-F1
#
_entry.id   AF-A0A9P1CSX1-F1
#
_cell.length_a   1.000
_cell.length_b   1.000
_cell.length_c   1.000
_cell.angle_alpha   90.00
_cell.angle_beta   90.00
_cell.angle_gamma   90.00
#
_symmetry.space_group_name_H-M   'P 1'
#
loop_
_entity.id
_entity.type
_entity.pdbx_description
1 polymer ?
#
loop_
_entity_poly.entity_id
_entity_poly.type
_entity_poly.pdbx_seq_one_letter_code
_entity_poly.pdbx_strand_id
1 'polypeptide(L)'
;MKLILLVSGLFVSRNFRICAKARYSLKDPQALAQFLQEADLRLVRATYLVDLVHSRRPFPRRQETESELFICGDKTETALVTHAEVQNWASGGQRAIICSISHAWEAREHPDPCRYQLQHIVNHAGLYGAAFDADIWVYYDYVSLFQYQRLSSHEEQSFRKAMEHMHLLFAHECTLTFTIETLTPEHDRETMLDLVPVFELPSRSVKAMRLIDLVENLTPYSLRGWCIAETEWSLLRRVSAQRQQIDRQKSDKDESKGDIAEDGLNGRVPTAPHHFAQHFIPNFRFTHRSDAEAVIYLQRVIFHEKVTWCEHLVLEGLPACEILSLSHVLPYYEKLKSMKLKTFRCGEAEARAFGKALALSRVEKLEVHNNDPESSKFLVEAVSEALETNMSVSDINMEGNDISAQGAKALAKALKINCSVRDIKLGYNRILDEGAKVLAEVLKVNTSVRDIHLERNGIGIEGAKALAKALKINGSVRDIKLGYNRILDEGAKVLAEVLKVNTSVRDIHLERNGIGIEGAKALAEALKINCSVRDIKLGYNRILDEGAKALADALKTRDTDQTASDSEAEDRMGDQQISAVEPFEAPVRLKALADALKTNSLSGDIDLKGDSIGAKGAQALAEVLETNTSVRNLDLKFCRIGAEETKALAEALKVNSSVEVINMKRNDIGTEGAKALAEALKVNSSVEVINMEDNDIGTEGAKALAKALKVNTTVRIISMKHNDIGTEGAKALAEALIVNTFVSDINLANNGIGVEGAKALAEALIVNTFVSDINLANNGIGVEGAKALAEALIVTTSVSEINLANNGIGVAGAEALAEALISNTSVKNINLVNNGIVVEGAEVLEELLEEKKRMGFGLPIVF
;
A
#
# COMPACT_ATOMS: atom_id res chain seq x y z
N MET A 1 14.17 -8.28 49.69
CA MET A 1 13.09 -9.22 50.05
C MET A 1 11.72 -8.59 50.36
N LYS A 2 11.60 -7.35 50.89
CA LYS A 2 10.28 -6.69 51.05
C LYS A 2 9.65 -6.13 49.75
N LEU A 3 10.40 -6.10 48.64
CA LEU A 3 9.91 -5.64 47.32
C LEU A 3 9.22 -6.74 46.48
N ILE A 4 9.36 -8.02 46.85
CA ILE A 4 8.85 -9.15 46.06
C ILE A 4 7.39 -9.50 46.42
N LEU A 5 6.94 -9.13 47.63
CA LEU A 5 5.58 -9.44 48.11
C LEU A 5 4.51 -8.42 47.68
N LEU A 6 4.89 -7.27 47.11
CA LEU A 6 3.93 -6.28 46.58
C LEU A 6 3.60 -6.51 45.09
N VAL A 7 4.34 -7.37 44.39
CA VAL A 7 4.14 -7.65 42.96
C VAL A 7 3.34 -8.94 42.71
N SER A 8 3.32 -9.87 43.66
CA SER A 8 2.62 -11.16 43.53
C SER A 8 1.14 -11.16 43.95
N GLY A 9 0.63 -10.08 44.54
CA GLY A 9 -0.75 -9.96 45.04
C GLY A 9 -1.74 -9.14 44.19
N LEU A 10 -1.34 -8.69 42.99
CA LEU A 10 -2.11 -7.75 42.16
C LEU A 10 -2.57 -8.35 40.82
N PHE A 11 -2.90 -9.65 40.80
CA PHE A 11 -3.82 -10.15 39.78
C PHE A 11 -5.25 -9.76 40.20
N VAL A 12 -5.93 -9.02 39.33
CA VAL A 12 -7.35 -8.60 39.43
C VAL A 12 -7.63 -7.39 40.34
N SER A 13 -7.19 -6.19 39.93
CA SER A 13 -7.99 -4.99 40.19
C SER A 13 -7.91 -4.02 39.01
N ARG A 14 -9.07 -3.73 38.42
CA ARG A 14 -9.30 -2.86 37.26
C ARG A 14 -9.02 -1.36 37.52
N ASN A 15 -8.36 -0.99 38.62
CA ASN A 15 -8.46 0.37 39.18
C ASN A 15 -7.15 1.16 39.39
N PHE A 16 -6.04 0.83 38.71
CA PHE A 16 -4.96 1.80 38.52
C PHE A 16 -5.08 2.52 37.17
N ARG A 17 -6.19 3.25 37.00
CA ARG A 17 -6.34 4.29 35.96
C ARG A 17 -5.48 5.49 36.37
N ILE A 18 -4.20 5.47 36.00
CA ILE A 18 -3.43 6.71 35.86
C ILE A 18 -3.02 6.76 34.40
N CYS A 19 -3.97 7.13 33.55
CA CYS A 19 -3.64 7.72 32.25
C CYS A 19 -3.35 9.19 32.54
N ALA A 20 -2.15 9.50 33.00
CA ALA A 20 -1.65 10.86 32.89
C ALA A 20 -1.63 11.13 31.38
N LYS A 21 -2.48 12.03 30.89
CA LYS A 21 -2.40 12.48 29.49
C LYS A 21 -0.95 12.91 29.27
N ALA A 22 -0.27 12.26 28.33
CA ALA A 22 1.07 12.67 27.93
C ALA A 22 1.01 14.17 27.56
N ARG A 23 1.90 14.96 28.16
CA ARG A 23 1.92 16.42 28.01
C ARG A 23 2.25 16.83 26.57
N TYR A 24 3.10 16.03 25.91
CA TYR A 24 3.56 16.22 24.54
C TYR A 24 3.21 14.98 23.72
N SER A 25 2.75 15.17 22.49
CA SER A 25 2.47 14.08 21.54
C SER A 25 3.78 13.52 20.99
N LEU A 26 3.91 12.19 20.92
CA LEU A 26 5.04 11.52 20.26
C LEU A 26 5.01 11.57 18.71
N LYS A 27 4.03 12.22 18.11
CA LYS A 27 3.83 12.24 16.65
C LYS A 27 3.81 13.64 16.03
N ASP A 28 3.54 14.66 16.84
CA ASP A 28 3.30 16.01 16.35
C ASP A 28 4.60 16.82 16.40
N PRO A 29 5.16 17.26 15.26
CA PRO A 29 6.37 18.09 15.24
C PRO A 29 6.26 19.33 16.13
N GLN A 30 5.05 19.91 16.27
CA GLN A 30 4.80 21.06 17.13
C GLN A 30 4.97 20.73 18.61
N ALA A 31 4.55 19.54 19.03
CA ALA A 31 4.74 19.09 20.40
C ALA A 31 6.22 18.86 20.73
N LEU A 32 7.02 18.36 19.77
CA LEU A 32 8.47 18.25 19.93
C LEU A 32 9.14 19.63 20.00
N ALA A 33 8.77 20.56 19.12
CA ALA A 33 9.29 21.92 19.14
C ALA A 33 8.94 22.65 20.46
N GLN A 34 7.71 22.49 20.92
CA GLN A 34 7.26 23.04 22.20
C GLN A 34 8.07 22.47 23.37
N PHE A 35 8.33 21.16 23.39
CA PHE A 35 9.18 20.56 24.43
C PHE A 35 10.59 21.13 24.41
N LEU A 36 11.22 21.19 23.23
CA LEU A 36 12.57 21.75 23.06
C LEU A 36 12.64 23.19 23.57
N GLN A 37 11.61 24.00 23.27
CA GLN A 37 11.51 25.37 23.74
C GLN A 37 11.28 25.48 25.26
N GLU A 38 10.34 24.72 25.82
CA GLU A 38 9.97 24.81 27.25
C GLU A 38 11.06 24.29 28.20
N ALA A 39 11.83 23.30 27.76
CA ALA A 39 13.01 22.78 28.46
C ALA A 39 14.29 23.58 28.12
N ASP A 40 14.22 24.55 27.21
CA ASP A 40 15.37 25.26 26.64
C ASP A 40 16.49 24.32 26.16
N LEU A 41 16.10 23.24 25.51
CA LEU A 41 17.00 22.23 24.97
C LEU A 41 17.40 22.60 23.55
N ARG A 42 18.69 22.52 23.23
CA ARG A 42 19.19 22.93 21.91
C ARG A 42 19.80 21.80 21.13
N LEU A 43 19.55 21.82 19.82
CA LEU A 43 20.16 20.91 18.87
C LEU A 43 21.46 21.53 18.33
N VAL A 44 22.41 20.68 17.99
CA VAL A 44 23.71 21.05 17.44
C VAL A 44 23.65 20.89 15.92
N ARG A 45 24.18 21.84 15.15
CA ARG A 45 24.26 21.67 13.69
C ARG A 45 25.31 20.62 13.34
N ALA A 46 24.98 19.67 12.47
CA ALA A 46 25.97 18.71 11.98
C ALA A 46 27.15 19.39 11.25
N THR A 47 26.90 20.53 10.58
CA THR A 47 27.94 21.36 9.96
C THR A 47 28.94 21.93 10.98
N TYR A 48 28.48 22.24 12.19
CA TYR A 48 29.37 22.63 13.28
C TYR A 48 30.20 21.45 13.80
N LEU A 49 29.62 20.24 13.84
CA LEU A 49 30.38 19.04 14.20
C LEU A 49 31.52 18.75 13.20
N VAL A 50 31.29 19.02 11.92
CA VAL A 50 32.32 18.94 10.87
C VAL A 50 33.46 19.94 11.14
N ASP A 51 33.14 21.18 11.56
CA ASP A 51 34.14 22.17 11.96
C ASP A 51 34.97 21.71 13.17
N LEU A 52 34.35 21.08 14.18
CA LEU A 52 35.07 20.52 15.32
C LEU A 52 36.06 19.42 14.90
N VAL A 53 35.67 18.54 13.97
CA VAL A 53 36.56 17.51 13.42
C VAL A 53 37.75 18.16 12.69
N HIS A 54 37.50 19.11 11.80
CA HIS A 54 38.56 19.79 11.03
C HIS A 54 39.52 20.58 11.93
N SER A 55 38.98 21.27 12.94
CA SER A 55 39.76 22.05 13.90
C SER A 55 40.38 21.19 15.02
N ARG A 56 40.14 19.87 15.01
CA ARG A 56 40.59 18.91 16.03
C ARG A 56 40.15 19.27 17.46
N ARG A 57 38.99 19.92 17.59
CA ARG A 57 38.43 20.30 18.88
C ARG A 57 37.54 19.19 19.44
N PRO A 58 37.59 18.91 20.76
CA PRO A 58 36.61 18.02 21.39
C PRO A 58 35.25 18.72 21.53
N PHE A 59 34.22 17.96 21.89
CA PHE A 59 32.89 18.52 22.14
C PHE A 59 32.95 19.59 23.24
N PRO A 60 32.51 20.84 22.96
CA PRO A 60 32.34 21.85 23.99
C PRO A 60 31.13 21.51 24.89
N ARG A 61 31.10 22.05 26.10
CA ARG A 61 29.89 22.00 26.93
C ARG A 61 28.84 22.94 26.37
N ARG A 62 27.56 22.64 26.60
CA ARG A 62 26.42 23.53 26.28
C ARG A 62 26.70 25.02 26.56
N GLN A 63 27.23 25.34 27.75
CA GLN A 63 27.51 26.71 28.19
C GLN A 63 28.59 27.43 27.35
N GLU A 64 29.53 26.69 26.79
CA GLU A 64 30.64 27.25 25.99
C GLU A 64 30.17 27.54 24.55
N THR A 65 29.20 26.75 24.07
CA THR A 65 28.73 26.80 22.69
C THR A 65 27.64 27.86 22.48
N GLU A 66 26.95 28.34 23.52
CA GLU A 66 25.74 29.18 23.40
C GLU A 66 25.90 30.41 22.50
N SER A 67 27.09 31.01 22.50
CA SER A 67 27.42 32.22 21.73
C SER A 67 28.42 31.96 20.60
N GLU A 68 28.72 30.69 20.34
CA GLU A 68 29.73 30.30 19.36
C GLU A 68 29.20 30.46 17.93
N LEU A 69 29.97 31.20 17.12
CA LEU A 69 29.76 31.38 15.70
C LEU A 69 30.88 30.67 14.95
N PHE A 70 30.52 30.02 13.85
CA PHE A 70 31.48 29.34 12.97
C PHE A 70 31.18 29.66 11.51
N ILE A 71 32.14 29.36 10.63
CA ILE A 71 32.05 29.63 9.21
C ILE A 71 31.69 28.32 8.50
N CYS A 72 30.57 28.32 7.77
CA CYS A 72 30.13 27.20 6.93
C CYS A 72 30.01 27.69 5.49
N GLY A 73 30.98 27.34 4.64
CA GLY A 73 31.11 27.94 3.31
C GLY A 73 31.32 29.46 3.41
N ASP A 74 30.46 30.23 2.77
CA ASP A 74 30.51 31.72 2.78
C ASP A 74 29.64 32.35 3.89
N LYS A 75 29.01 31.55 4.75
CA LYS A 75 28.06 32.02 5.77
C LYS A 75 28.61 31.87 7.18
N THR A 76 28.29 32.83 8.05
CA THR A 76 28.51 32.71 9.49
C THR A 76 27.23 32.19 10.14
N GLU A 77 27.33 31.09 10.88
CA GLU A 77 26.19 30.43 11.53
C GLU A 77 26.42 30.25 13.02
N THR A 78 25.32 30.12 13.78
CA THR A 78 25.37 29.70 15.18
C THR A 78 25.64 28.20 15.26
N ALA A 79 26.50 27.78 16.18
CA ALA A 79 26.77 26.35 16.41
C ALA A 79 25.50 25.55 16.81
N LEU A 80 24.56 26.23 17.48
CA LEU A 80 23.33 25.68 18.01
C LEU A 80 22.11 26.21 17.27
N VAL A 81 21.13 25.35 17.06
CA VAL A 81 19.87 25.67 16.40
C VAL A 81 18.97 26.47 17.36
N THR A 82 18.39 27.55 16.85
CA THR A 82 17.50 28.41 17.63
C THR A 82 16.10 27.82 17.76
N HIS A 83 15.36 28.18 18.81
CA HIS A 83 13.96 27.74 18.96
C HIS A 83 13.07 28.28 17.84
N ALA A 84 13.41 29.43 17.26
CA ALA A 84 12.69 29.99 16.12
C ALA A 84 12.83 29.10 14.87
N GLU A 85 14.03 28.56 14.61
CA GLU A 85 14.26 27.61 13.51
C GLU A 85 13.54 26.29 13.75
N VAL A 86 13.61 25.74 14.98
CA VAL A 86 12.86 24.53 15.35
C VAL A 86 11.35 24.74 15.17
N GLN A 87 10.84 25.92 15.54
CA GLN A 87 9.44 26.27 15.35
C GLN A 87 9.07 26.41 13.86
N ASN A 88 9.95 26.98 13.04
CA ASN A 88 9.78 27.07 11.59
C ASN A 88 9.79 25.66 10.95
N TRP A 89 10.70 24.78 11.37
CA TRP A 89 10.75 23.38 10.99
C TRP A 89 9.45 22.64 11.34
N ALA A 90 8.96 22.79 12.57
CA ALA A 90 7.72 22.15 13.01
C ALA A 90 6.48 22.65 12.24
N SER A 91 6.52 23.87 11.72
CA SER A 91 5.49 24.45 10.84
C SER A 91 5.68 24.11 9.36
N GLY A 92 6.72 23.33 9.00
CA GLY A 92 7.02 22.91 7.63
C GLY A 92 7.78 23.94 6.78
N GLY A 93 8.25 25.04 7.37
CA GLY A 93 8.97 26.11 6.66
C GLY A 93 10.48 25.91 6.53
N GLN A 94 11.05 24.86 7.14
CA GLN A 94 12.46 24.47 7.00
C GLN A 94 12.59 22.95 6.99
N ARG A 95 13.35 22.40 6.05
CA ARG A 95 13.63 20.95 5.98
C ARG A 95 14.82 20.63 6.87
N ALA A 96 14.57 19.88 7.94
CA ALA A 96 15.62 19.37 8.82
C ALA A 96 15.30 17.95 9.31
N ILE A 97 16.35 17.17 9.54
CA ILE A 97 16.31 15.85 10.16
C ILE A 97 16.93 15.97 11.55
N ILE A 98 16.16 15.57 12.57
CA ILE A 98 16.63 15.58 13.96
C ILE A 98 17.18 14.19 14.31
N CYS A 99 18.44 14.12 14.71
CA CYS A 99 19.15 12.89 15.07
C CYS A 99 19.54 12.91 16.54
N SER A 100 19.02 12.00 17.35
CA SER A 100 19.41 11.80 18.74
C SER A 100 20.50 10.76 18.86
N ILE A 101 21.60 11.13 19.53
CA ILE A 101 22.74 10.24 19.75
C ILE A 101 22.58 9.52 21.09
N SER A 102 22.45 8.20 21.06
CA SER A 102 22.56 7.35 22.24
C SER A 102 23.97 6.78 22.31
N HIS A 103 24.74 7.16 23.32
CA HIS A 103 26.17 6.85 23.40
C HIS A 103 26.63 6.59 24.83
N ALA A 104 27.79 5.96 24.95
CA ALA A 104 28.44 5.70 26.20
C ALA A 104 29.43 6.82 26.55
N TRP A 105 29.17 7.55 27.64
CA TRP A 105 30.17 8.44 28.23
C TRP A 105 31.45 7.68 28.63
N GLU A 106 32.58 8.00 28.03
CA GLU A 106 33.83 7.27 28.23
C GLU A 106 34.62 7.71 29.47
N ALA A 107 34.37 8.93 29.95
CA ALA A 107 34.87 9.41 31.22
C ALA A 107 33.76 10.14 31.98
N ARG A 108 33.90 10.19 33.31
CA ARG A 108 32.96 10.92 34.18
C ARG A 108 32.94 12.40 33.86
N GLU A 109 34.04 12.95 33.34
CA GLU A 109 34.28 14.37 33.10
C GLU A 109 33.93 14.84 31.67
N HIS A 110 34.02 13.94 30.69
CA HIS A 110 33.84 14.24 29.28
C HIS A 110 33.35 12.99 28.53
N PRO A 111 32.33 13.08 27.66
CA PRO A 111 31.72 11.92 27.03
C PRO A 111 32.62 11.24 25.99
N ASP A 112 33.34 12.03 25.20
CA ASP A 112 34.19 11.56 24.09
C ASP A 112 35.54 12.28 24.10
N PRO A 113 36.41 12.00 25.08
CA PRO A 113 37.67 12.73 25.25
C PRO A 113 38.64 12.52 24.09
N CYS A 114 38.49 11.43 23.33
CA CYS A 114 39.33 11.09 22.19
C CYS A 114 38.74 11.48 20.82
N ARG A 115 37.57 12.14 20.79
CA ARG A 115 36.87 12.56 19.55
C ARG A 115 36.47 11.38 18.64
N TYR A 116 36.48 10.16 19.16
CA TYR A 116 36.19 8.95 18.41
C TYR A 116 34.71 8.91 18.02
N GLN A 117 33.83 9.23 18.96
CA GLN A 117 32.39 9.26 18.73
C GLN A 117 32.01 10.41 17.79
N LEU A 118 32.62 11.59 17.96
CA LEU A 118 32.44 12.74 17.07
C LEU A 118 32.68 12.38 15.61
N GLN A 119 33.76 11.64 15.32
CA GLN A 119 34.09 11.23 13.95
C GLN A 119 33.01 10.33 13.34
N HIS A 120 32.49 9.36 14.09
CA HIS A 120 31.40 8.48 13.63
C HIS A 120 30.10 9.25 13.36
N ILE A 121 29.75 10.19 14.26
CA ILE A 121 28.56 11.03 14.09
C ILE A 121 28.66 11.85 12.80
N VAL A 122 29.79 12.51 12.55
CA VAL A 122 30.01 13.33 11.35
C VAL A 122 29.97 12.50 10.08
N ASN A 123 30.68 11.36 10.07
CA ASN A 123 30.71 10.47 8.91
C ASN A 123 29.29 9.99 8.52
N HIS A 124 28.49 9.62 9.52
CA HIS A 124 27.14 9.11 9.28
C HIS A 124 26.14 10.23 8.94
N ALA A 125 26.18 11.35 9.67
CA ALA A 125 25.31 12.50 9.41
C ALA A 125 25.54 13.10 8.01
N GLY A 126 26.80 13.08 7.51
CA GLY A 126 27.14 13.54 6.17
C GLY A 126 26.42 12.76 5.06
N LEU A 127 26.16 11.47 5.25
CA LEU A 127 25.40 10.64 4.29
C LEU A 127 23.94 11.13 4.17
N TYR A 128 23.34 11.56 5.28
CA TYR A 128 21.97 12.07 5.30
C TYR A 128 21.87 13.45 4.66
N GLY A 129 22.81 14.35 4.96
CA GLY A 129 22.85 15.68 4.35
C GLY A 129 22.94 15.59 2.82
N ALA A 130 23.80 14.69 2.31
CA ALA A 130 23.93 14.45 0.87
C ALA A 130 22.72 13.76 0.23
N ALA A 131 22.07 12.84 0.93
CA ALA A 131 20.98 12.04 0.37
C ALA A 131 19.61 12.72 0.40
N PHE A 132 19.35 13.61 1.36
CA PHE A 132 17.99 14.14 1.60
C PHE A 132 17.83 15.64 1.35
N ASP A 133 18.91 16.36 1.05
CA ASP A 133 18.91 17.83 0.89
C ASP A 133 18.15 18.52 2.04
N ALA A 134 18.61 18.27 3.26
CA ALA A 134 18.00 18.76 4.49
C ALA A 134 19.08 19.05 5.55
N ASP A 135 18.82 20.04 6.40
CA ASP A 135 19.69 20.31 7.54
C ASP A 135 19.71 19.11 8.50
N ILE A 136 20.88 18.75 9.02
CA ILE A 136 20.99 17.71 10.04
C ILE A 136 21.23 18.35 11.40
N TRP A 137 20.28 18.15 12.31
CA TRP A 137 20.30 18.68 13.66
C TRP A 137 20.48 17.56 14.66
N VAL A 138 21.52 17.64 15.47
CA VAL A 138 21.95 16.56 16.35
C VAL A 138 21.60 16.91 17.79
N TYR A 139 20.86 16.03 18.45
CA TYR A 139 20.79 16.01 19.90
C TYR A 139 21.95 15.18 20.45
N TYR A 140 22.89 15.84 21.12
CA TYR A 140 24.00 15.20 21.83
C TYR A 140 24.01 15.75 23.26
N ASP A 141 23.66 14.91 24.22
CA ASP A 141 23.35 15.31 25.61
C ASP A 141 24.34 16.32 26.23
N TYR A 142 25.64 16.14 26.02
CA TYR A 142 26.70 17.01 26.55
C TYR A 142 26.68 18.45 26.01
N VAL A 143 26.29 18.63 24.74
CA VAL A 143 26.25 19.95 24.08
C VAL A 143 24.82 20.51 24.13
N SER A 144 23.82 19.63 24.18
CA SER A 144 22.40 19.98 24.12
C SER A 144 21.79 20.33 25.48
N LEU A 145 22.31 19.78 26.57
CA LEU A 145 21.86 20.05 27.95
C LEU A 145 22.91 20.82 28.72
N PHE A 146 22.47 21.67 29.66
CA PHE A 146 23.40 22.33 30.59
C PHE A 146 24.13 21.30 31.49
N GLN A 147 25.45 21.19 31.30
CA GLN A 147 26.31 20.22 31.97
C GLN A 147 26.92 20.78 33.26
N TYR A 148 27.23 19.88 34.21
CA TYR A 148 27.81 20.18 35.52
C TYR A 148 27.20 21.40 36.23
N GLN A 149 28.01 22.28 36.83
CA GLN A 149 27.50 23.29 37.76
C GLN A 149 26.64 24.31 37.02
N ARG A 150 25.33 24.11 37.10
CA ARG A 150 24.30 25.02 36.62
C ARG A 150 24.30 26.25 37.51
N LEU A 151 24.90 27.33 37.01
CA LEU A 151 25.23 28.52 37.82
C LEU A 151 24.01 29.39 38.08
N SER A 152 23.01 29.29 37.20
CA SER A 152 21.72 29.96 37.33
C SER A 152 20.60 29.00 37.69
N SER A 153 19.54 29.53 38.32
CA SER A 153 18.30 28.79 38.54
C SER A 153 17.63 28.37 37.24
N HIS A 154 17.83 29.15 36.17
CA HIS A 154 17.34 28.85 34.83
C HIS A 154 17.96 27.57 34.27
N GLU A 155 19.28 27.44 34.30
CA GLU A 155 19.99 26.24 33.84
C GLU A 155 19.51 24.98 34.58
N GLU A 156 19.37 25.05 35.91
CA GLU A 156 18.88 23.94 36.74
C GLU A 156 17.43 23.55 36.38
N GLN A 157 16.57 24.54 36.12
CA GLN A 157 15.19 24.29 35.69
C GLN A 157 15.12 23.67 34.29
N SER A 158 15.93 24.18 33.35
CA SER A 158 16.07 23.63 32.00
C SER A 158 16.47 22.15 32.06
N PHE A 159 17.55 21.83 32.78
CA PHE A 159 18.02 20.45 32.93
C PHE A 159 16.96 19.53 33.54
N ARG A 160 16.28 19.95 34.62
CA ARG A 160 15.24 19.13 35.25
C ARG A 160 14.06 18.85 34.31
N LYS A 161 13.58 19.87 33.59
CA LYS A 161 12.49 19.72 32.61
C LYS A 161 12.90 18.81 31.45
N ALA A 162 14.13 18.93 30.95
CA ALA A 162 14.65 18.05 29.92
C ALA A 162 14.65 16.59 30.39
N MET A 163 15.18 16.32 31.59
CA MET A 163 15.22 14.97 32.16
C MET A 163 13.83 14.38 32.44
N GLU A 164 12.84 15.22 32.77
CA GLU A 164 11.44 14.79 32.99
C GLU A 164 10.78 14.22 31.73
N HIS A 165 11.22 14.63 30.53
CA HIS A 165 10.62 14.24 29.26
C HIS A 165 11.63 13.74 28.22
N MET A 166 12.78 13.25 28.69
CA MET A 166 13.92 12.85 27.83
C MET A 166 13.57 11.79 26.77
N HIS A 167 12.60 10.92 27.08
CA HIS A 167 12.07 9.91 26.16
C HIS A 167 11.53 10.48 24.84
N LEU A 168 11.09 11.74 24.79
CA LEU A 168 10.61 12.37 23.55
C LEU A 168 11.70 12.39 22.48
N LEU A 169 12.95 12.69 22.83
CA LEU A 169 14.05 12.75 21.86
C LEU A 169 14.33 11.39 21.23
N PHE A 170 14.14 10.31 21.98
CA PHE A 170 14.42 8.96 21.50
C PHE A 170 13.22 8.21 20.95
N ALA A 171 11.98 8.72 21.08
CA ALA A 171 10.77 7.99 20.65
C ALA A 171 9.78 8.78 19.80
N HIS A 172 10.02 10.07 19.62
CA HIS A 172 9.19 10.88 18.73
C HIS A 172 9.35 10.39 17.29
N GLU A 173 8.26 10.36 16.52
CA GLU A 173 8.27 9.86 15.12
C GLU A 173 9.11 10.75 14.17
N CYS A 174 9.47 11.95 14.61
CA CYS A 174 10.27 12.92 13.84
C CYS A 174 11.77 12.90 14.17
N THR A 175 12.22 12.00 15.06
CA THR A 175 13.63 11.86 15.38
C THR A 175 14.18 10.53 14.88
N LEU A 176 15.44 10.56 14.44
CA LEU A 176 16.26 9.37 14.23
C LEU A 176 17.09 9.12 15.50
N THR A 177 17.39 7.86 15.79
CA THR A 177 18.32 7.48 16.86
C THR A 177 19.56 6.86 16.26
N PHE A 178 20.71 7.48 16.47
CA PHE A 178 22.01 6.89 16.16
C PHE A 178 22.63 6.35 17.44
N THR A 179 23.02 5.08 17.43
CA THR A 179 23.64 4.41 18.56
C THR A 179 25.12 4.17 18.30
N ILE A 180 25.95 4.51 19.28
CA ILE A 180 27.38 4.22 19.30
C ILE A 180 27.63 3.32 20.51
N GLU A 181 27.89 2.04 20.25
CA GLU A 181 28.00 1.01 21.29
C GLU A 181 29.46 0.67 21.66
N THR A 182 30.39 0.93 20.73
CA THR A 182 31.84 0.75 20.88
C THR A 182 32.46 1.91 21.65
N LEU A 183 33.32 1.59 22.60
CA LEU A 183 34.18 2.56 23.27
C LEU A 183 35.41 2.83 22.40
N THR A 184 36.04 4.00 22.56
CA THR A 184 37.32 4.31 21.89
C THR A 184 38.35 3.19 22.11
N PRO A 185 38.93 2.61 21.03
CA PRO A 185 39.96 1.58 21.13
C PRO A 185 41.17 2.01 21.96
N GLU A 186 41.78 1.08 22.69
CA GLU A 186 42.94 1.37 23.56
C GLU A 186 44.10 2.03 22.81
N HIS A 187 44.40 1.58 21.58
CA HIS A 187 45.46 2.17 20.76
C HIS A 187 45.20 3.65 20.41
N ASP A 188 43.95 4.02 20.16
CA ASP A 188 43.56 5.40 19.84
C ASP A 188 43.60 6.29 21.10
N ARG A 189 43.35 5.71 22.29
CA ARG A 189 43.54 6.41 23.58
C ARG A 189 45.02 6.65 23.88
N GLU A 190 45.89 5.69 23.62
CA GLU A 190 47.33 5.79 23.91
C GLU A 190 48.07 6.77 23.00
N THR A 191 47.58 6.97 21.78
CA THR A 191 48.16 7.89 20.80
C THR A 191 47.72 9.34 21.00
N MET A 192 46.71 9.58 21.84
CA MET A 192 46.20 10.92 22.19
C MET A 192 47.06 11.58 23.27
N LEU A 193 47.79 12.63 22.87
CA LEU A 193 48.59 13.50 23.78
C LEU A 193 47.91 14.85 24.08
N ASP A 194 46.69 15.06 23.59
CA ASP A 194 45.97 16.34 23.71
C ASP A 194 45.45 16.56 25.13
N LEU A 195 45.44 17.83 25.56
CA LEU A 195 44.74 18.22 26.78
C LEU A 195 43.24 18.35 26.49
N VAL A 196 42.42 17.69 27.29
CA VAL A 196 40.95 17.74 27.21
C VAL A 196 40.45 18.87 28.12
N PRO A 197 39.65 19.82 27.60
CA PRO A 197 39.03 20.83 28.43
C PRO A 197 37.96 20.19 29.31
N VAL A 198 38.13 20.28 30.62
CA VAL A 198 37.20 19.72 31.61
C VAL A 198 36.87 20.76 32.66
N PHE A 199 35.60 20.79 33.07
CA PHE A 199 35.17 21.60 34.19
C PHE A 199 35.56 20.96 35.53
N GLU A 200 36.40 21.65 36.30
CA GLU A 200 36.82 21.20 37.62
C GLU A 200 35.97 21.87 38.71
N LEU A 201 35.23 21.07 39.48
CA LEU A 201 34.35 21.52 40.56
C LEU A 201 35.04 22.39 41.63
N PRO A 202 36.22 22.00 42.18
CA PRO A 202 36.95 22.83 43.15
C PRO A 202 37.25 24.25 42.67
N SER A 203 37.66 24.43 41.41
CA SER A 203 38.05 25.74 40.88
C SER A 203 36.92 26.49 40.18
N ARG A 204 35.80 25.81 39.91
CA ARG A 204 34.65 26.32 39.13
C ARG A 204 35.07 26.92 37.78
N SER A 205 36.10 26.33 37.18
CA SER A 205 36.69 26.78 35.92
C SER A 205 36.97 25.61 35.00
N VAL A 206 37.05 25.88 33.70
CA VAL A 206 37.49 24.90 32.70
C VAL A 206 39.00 24.84 32.71
N LYS A 207 39.55 23.64 32.87
CA LYS A 207 40.98 23.39 32.85
C LYS A 207 41.32 22.33 31.81
N ALA A 208 42.47 22.50 31.19
CA ALA A 208 43.02 21.53 30.27
C ALA A 208 43.64 20.38 31.09
N MET A 209 43.10 19.17 30.99
CA MET A 209 43.55 17.98 31.72
C MET A 209 44.04 16.89 30.78
N ARG A 210 44.98 16.04 31.22
CA ARG A 210 45.41 14.91 30.39
C ARG A 210 44.38 13.80 30.45
N LEU A 211 44.28 13.02 29.38
CA LEU A 211 43.36 11.88 29.29
C LEU A 211 43.51 10.90 30.47
N ILE A 212 44.75 10.62 30.88
CA ILE A 212 45.07 9.71 32.00
C ILE A 212 44.61 10.21 33.37
N ASP A 213 44.32 11.50 33.50
CA ASP A 213 43.87 12.11 34.76
C ASP A 213 42.32 12.10 34.87
N LEU A 214 41.60 11.64 33.84
CA LEU A 214 40.15 11.51 33.84
C LEU A 214 39.68 10.22 34.52
N VAL A 215 38.47 10.23 35.07
CA VAL A 215 37.87 9.03 35.67
C VAL A 215 37.17 8.23 34.57
N GLU A 216 37.84 7.18 34.10
CA GLU A 216 37.34 6.36 33.00
C GLU A 216 36.06 5.60 33.37
N ASN A 217 35.23 5.38 32.35
CA ASN A 217 34.05 4.55 32.44
C ASN A 217 34.04 3.51 31.32
N LEU A 218 34.58 2.33 31.63
CA LEU A 218 34.65 1.17 30.74
C LEU A 218 33.38 0.30 30.76
N THR A 219 32.29 0.77 31.37
CA THR A 219 31.03 0.02 31.39
C THR A 219 30.53 -0.16 29.96
N PRO A 220 30.26 -1.40 29.49
CA PRO A 220 29.69 -1.64 28.17
C PRO A 220 28.36 -0.90 27.97
N TYR A 221 28.11 -0.41 26.76
CA TYR A 221 26.89 0.33 26.40
C TYR A 221 25.61 -0.41 26.83
N SER A 222 25.53 -1.73 26.58
CA SER A 222 24.37 -2.58 26.87
C SER A 222 24.06 -2.78 28.35
N LEU A 223 24.92 -2.33 29.26
CA LEU A 223 24.71 -2.38 30.71
C LEU A 223 24.35 -1.01 31.31
N ARG A 224 24.38 0.06 30.50
CA ARG A 224 24.12 1.43 30.97
C ARG A 224 22.63 1.70 31.00
N GLY A 225 22.12 2.13 32.15
CA GLY A 225 20.68 2.27 32.38
C GLY A 225 19.96 3.20 31.40
N TRP A 226 20.55 4.36 31.09
CA TRP A 226 20.03 5.30 30.09
C TRP A 226 20.12 4.73 28.67
N CYS A 227 21.26 4.15 28.26
CA CYS A 227 21.43 3.56 26.93
C CYS A 227 20.44 2.41 26.64
N ILE A 228 20.16 1.57 27.64
CA ILE A 228 19.12 0.53 27.54
C ILE A 228 17.74 1.18 27.34
N ALA A 229 17.41 2.20 28.12
CA ALA A 229 16.13 2.89 28.02
C ALA A 229 15.94 3.60 26.68
N GLU A 230 16.95 4.31 26.20
CA GLU A 230 16.96 5.01 24.91
C GLU A 230 16.81 4.03 23.74
N THR A 231 17.46 2.87 23.85
CA THR A 231 17.26 1.77 22.91
C THR A 231 15.82 1.31 22.91
N GLU A 232 15.23 1.00 24.08
CA GLU A 232 13.84 0.58 24.19
C GLU A 232 12.85 1.65 23.72
N TRP A 233 13.09 2.93 24.00
CA TRP A 233 12.24 4.04 23.55
C TRP A 233 12.25 4.21 22.04
N SER A 234 13.42 4.07 21.42
CA SER A 234 13.57 4.17 19.96
C SER A 234 12.89 3.04 19.19
N LEU A 235 12.72 1.87 19.83
CA LEU A 235 11.99 0.74 19.28
C LEU A 235 10.47 0.92 19.28
N LEU A 236 9.95 1.93 19.99
CA LEU A 236 8.51 2.19 20.06
C LEU A 236 7.96 3.04 18.92
N ARG A 237 8.81 3.42 17.95
CA ARG A 237 8.41 4.17 16.75
C ARG A 237 7.74 3.25 15.72
N ARG A 238 7.00 3.86 14.78
CA ARG A 238 6.33 3.10 13.71
C ARG A 238 7.30 2.55 12.66
N VAL A 239 8.41 3.25 12.43
CA VAL A 239 9.38 2.94 11.39
C VAL A 239 10.65 2.40 12.04
N SER A 240 10.91 1.10 11.89
CA SER A 240 12.08 0.42 12.48
C SER A 240 13.42 0.97 11.98
N ALA A 241 13.46 1.49 10.74
CA ALA A 241 14.65 2.09 10.13
C ALA A 241 15.13 3.39 10.83
N GLN A 242 14.34 3.94 11.77
CA GLN A 242 14.71 5.17 12.47
C GLN A 242 15.77 4.97 13.57
N ARG A 243 16.12 3.72 13.94
CA ARG A 243 17.29 3.43 14.80
C ARG A 243 18.42 2.82 13.98
N GLN A 244 19.64 3.32 14.15
CA GLN A 244 20.82 2.84 13.44
C GLN A 244 22.04 2.77 14.35
N GLN A 245 22.74 1.65 14.32
CA GLN A 245 24.07 1.54 14.93
C GLN A 245 25.12 2.00 13.93
N ILE A 246 25.86 3.05 14.26
CA ILE A 246 26.70 3.77 13.28
C ILE A 246 28.19 3.40 13.36
N ASP A 247 28.57 2.59 14.35
CA ASP A 247 29.95 2.19 14.63
C ASP A 247 30.20 0.69 14.42
N ARG A 248 29.22 -0.03 13.86
CA ARG A 248 29.34 -1.46 13.54
C ARG A 248 30.33 -1.65 12.38
N GLN A 249 31.46 -2.29 12.64
CA GLN A 249 32.37 -2.71 11.59
C GLN A 249 31.68 -3.77 10.72
N LYS A 250 31.51 -3.52 9.41
CA LYS A 250 31.06 -4.54 8.46
C LYS A 250 32.13 -5.64 8.43
N SER A 251 31.93 -6.73 9.16
CA SER A 251 32.76 -7.91 9.00
C SER A 251 32.41 -8.58 7.66
N ASP A 252 33.36 -8.62 6.73
CA ASP A 252 33.31 -9.54 5.60
C ASP A 252 33.16 -10.97 6.13
N LYS A 253 32.02 -11.63 5.80
CA LYS A 253 31.68 -13.07 5.94
C LYS A 253 30.33 -13.35 6.65
N ASP A 254 29.23 -12.73 6.25
CA ASP A 254 27.90 -13.29 6.61
C ASP A 254 26.84 -13.10 5.51
N GLU A 255 27.25 -13.18 4.24
CA GLU A 255 26.30 -13.27 3.11
C GLU A 255 25.84 -14.72 2.81
N SER A 256 26.32 -15.72 3.57
CA SER A 256 26.07 -17.14 3.27
C SER A 256 25.08 -17.86 4.18
N LYS A 257 24.26 -17.13 4.96
CA LYS A 257 23.07 -17.71 5.59
C LYS A 257 21.86 -16.86 5.27
N GLY A 258 20.91 -17.44 4.54
CA GLY A 258 19.53 -16.95 4.43
C GLY A 258 18.75 -17.08 5.75
N ASP A 259 19.41 -16.86 6.88
CA ASP A 259 18.78 -16.61 8.15
C ASP A 259 18.61 -15.10 8.25
N ILE A 260 17.34 -14.68 8.35
CA ILE A 260 16.85 -13.34 8.71
C ILE A 260 17.99 -12.47 9.26
N ALA A 261 18.47 -11.51 8.46
CA ALA A 261 19.57 -10.65 8.87
C ALA A 261 19.33 -10.11 10.28
N GLU A 262 20.26 -10.41 11.21
CA GLU A 262 20.34 -9.87 12.56
C GLU A 262 20.70 -8.37 12.55
N ASP A 263 19.98 -7.58 11.77
CA ASP A 263 19.66 -6.22 12.20
C ASP A 263 18.60 -6.42 13.29
N GLY A 264 19.03 -6.45 14.56
CA GLY A 264 18.22 -6.75 15.74
C GLY A 264 17.08 -5.76 16.05
N LEU A 265 16.54 -5.09 15.02
CA LEU A 265 15.60 -3.98 15.06
C LEU A 265 14.29 -4.25 14.30
N ASN A 266 14.22 -5.27 13.46
CA ASN A 266 12.95 -5.73 12.89
C ASN A 266 12.29 -6.74 13.83
N GLY A 267 10.99 -6.61 14.03
CA GLY A 267 10.19 -7.59 14.76
C GLY A 267 10.30 -7.51 16.28
N ARG A 268 10.24 -6.31 16.87
CA ARG A 268 10.11 -6.15 18.33
C ARG A 268 8.77 -5.58 18.73
N VAL A 269 8.29 -6.03 19.88
CA VAL A 269 7.05 -5.57 20.51
C VAL A 269 7.43 -4.61 21.65
N PRO A 270 6.64 -3.56 21.91
CA PRO A 270 6.83 -2.70 23.08
C PRO A 270 7.06 -3.48 24.37
N THR A 271 8.16 -3.24 25.08
CA THR A 271 8.42 -3.92 26.35
C THR A 271 7.46 -3.42 27.43
N ALA A 272 6.65 -4.34 27.97
CA ALA A 272 5.71 -4.03 29.05
C ALA A 272 6.46 -3.51 30.29
N PRO A 273 5.93 -2.52 31.03
CA PRO A 273 6.65 -1.87 32.14
C PRO A 273 7.11 -2.84 33.24
N HIS A 274 6.30 -3.87 33.54
CA HIS A 274 6.64 -4.89 34.53
C HIS A 274 7.78 -5.80 34.05
N HIS A 275 7.79 -6.15 32.76
CA HIS A 275 8.84 -6.96 32.15
C HIS A 275 10.15 -6.17 32.12
N PHE A 276 10.09 -4.91 31.68
CA PHE A 276 11.23 -3.99 31.69
C PHE A 276 11.85 -3.90 33.09
N ALA A 277 11.00 -3.72 34.11
CA ALA A 277 11.45 -3.62 35.48
C ALA A 277 12.12 -4.90 36.01
N GLN A 278 11.60 -6.07 35.66
CA GLN A 278 12.13 -7.33 36.16
C GLN A 278 13.45 -7.73 35.47
N HIS A 279 13.58 -7.47 34.16
CA HIS A 279 14.66 -8.05 33.35
C HIS A 279 15.84 -7.10 33.15
N PHE A 280 15.61 -5.78 33.12
CA PHE A 280 16.66 -4.82 32.79
C PHE A 280 17.22 -4.10 34.02
N ILE A 281 16.39 -3.73 34.99
CA ILE A 281 16.82 -2.98 36.20
C ILE A 281 17.97 -3.66 36.96
N PRO A 282 17.94 -4.99 37.23
CA PRO A 282 19.01 -5.61 38.02
C PRO A 282 20.40 -5.42 37.43
N ASN A 283 20.47 -5.17 36.13
CA ASN A 283 21.70 -5.04 35.36
C ASN A 283 22.12 -3.58 35.13
N PHE A 284 21.31 -2.60 35.51
CA PHE A 284 21.63 -1.19 35.29
C PHE A 284 22.91 -0.77 35.99
N ARG A 285 23.74 -0.04 35.24
CA ARG A 285 24.93 0.67 35.71
C ARG A 285 24.80 2.14 35.31
N PHE A 286 25.09 3.05 36.23
CA PHE A 286 25.04 4.49 36.01
C PHE A 286 26.39 5.12 36.35
N THR A 287 26.84 6.07 35.54
CA THR A 287 28.15 6.73 35.68
C THR A 287 28.24 7.64 36.91
N HIS A 288 27.13 8.27 37.31
CA HIS A 288 27.12 9.29 38.38
C HIS A 288 26.25 8.89 39.57
N ARG A 289 24.93 8.90 39.37
CA ARG A 289 23.91 8.54 40.37
C ARG A 289 22.91 7.58 39.74
N SER A 290 22.23 6.80 40.57
CA SER A 290 21.18 5.91 40.07
C SER A 290 19.95 6.73 39.68
N ASP A 291 19.64 6.78 38.38
CA ASP A 291 18.41 7.36 37.84
C ASP A 291 17.38 6.26 37.49
N ALA A 292 17.50 5.07 38.08
CA ALA A 292 16.65 3.92 37.75
C ALA A 292 15.15 4.21 37.87
N GLU A 293 14.72 4.92 38.92
CA GLU A 293 13.31 5.27 39.12
C GLU A 293 12.76 6.17 38.00
N ALA A 294 13.56 7.14 37.55
CA ALA A 294 13.19 8.03 36.46
C ALA A 294 13.07 7.26 35.14
N VAL A 295 14.03 6.38 34.84
CA VAL A 295 14.01 5.51 33.66
C VAL A 295 12.76 4.62 33.63
N ILE A 296 12.40 4.01 34.77
CA ILE A 296 11.20 3.16 34.88
C ILE A 296 9.93 3.97 34.66
N TYR A 297 9.85 5.15 35.27
CA TYR A 297 8.71 6.04 35.11
C TYR A 297 8.53 6.43 33.65
N LEU A 298 9.60 6.85 32.97
CA LEU A 298 9.57 7.24 31.57
C LEU A 298 9.20 6.08 30.64
N GLN A 299 9.81 4.90 30.82
CA GLN A 299 9.45 3.68 30.07
C GLN A 299 7.96 3.34 30.23
N ARG A 300 7.40 3.55 31.42
CA ARG A 300 5.98 3.31 31.64
C ARG A 300 5.10 4.32 30.90
N VAL A 301 5.45 5.61 30.95
CA VAL A 301 4.69 6.69 30.29
C VAL A 301 4.63 6.45 28.78
N ILE A 302 5.79 6.26 28.15
CA ILE A 302 5.90 6.06 26.70
C ILE A 302 5.19 4.78 26.23
N PHE A 303 5.34 3.68 26.98
CA PHE A 303 4.64 2.43 26.66
C PHE A 303 3.13 2.65 26.60
N HIS A 304 2.54 3.26 27.63
CA HIS A 304 1.11 3.50 27.69
C HIS A 304 0.65 4.48 26.61
N GLU A 305 1.39 5.55 26.35
CA GLU A 305 1.06 6.49 25.27
C GLU A 305 0.99 5.77 23.91
N LYS A 306 1.96 4.90 23.60
CA LYS A 306 2.01 4.22 22.31
C LYS A 306 0.92 3.16 22.16
N VAL A 307 0.70 2.31 23.17
CA VAL A 307 -0.30 1.21 23.06
C VAL A 307 -1.74 1.71 23.16
N THR A 308 -2.03 2.71 24.00
CA THR A 308 -3.41 3.19 24.22
C THR A 308 -3.99 3.89 22.98
N TRP A 309 -3.16 4.56 22.17
CA TRP A 309 -3.60 5.29 20.98
C TRP A 309 -3.35 4.56 19.67
N CYS A 310 -2.84 3.33 19.71
CA CYS A 310 -2.60 2.54 18.51
C CYS A 310 -3.91 1.92 18.00
N GLU A 311 -4.35 2.36 16.81
CA GLU A 311 -5.51 1.78 16.11
C GLU A 311 -5.10 0.70 15.10
N HIS A 312 -3.87 0.77 14.59
CA HIS A 312 -3.35 -0.09 13.53
C HIS A 312 -1.93 -0.54 13.91
N LEU A 313 -1.77 -1.83 14.15
CA LEU A 313 -0.49 -2.44 14.50
C LEU A 313 -0.01 -3.32 13.33
N VAL A 314 1.22 -3.08 12.88
CA VAL A 314 1.89 -3.92 11.88
C VAL A 314 3.20 -4.39 12.49
N LEU A 315 3.38 -5.70 12.54
CA LEU A 315 4.60 -6.32 13.04
C LEU A 315 5.12 -7.30 11.99
N GLU A 316 6.42 -7.23 11.75
CA GLU A 316 7.09 -8.01 10.71
C GLU A 316 8.43 -8.53 11.23
N GLY A 317 8.76 -9.80 10.97
CA GLY A 317 10.03 -10.40 11.39
C GLY A 317 10.07 -10.85 12.85
N LEU A 318 8.93 -11.20 13.45
CA LEU A 318 8.85 -11.50 14.89
C LEU A 318 9.45 -12.89 15.24
N PRO A 319 10.48 -12.97 16.11
CA PRO A 319 10.91 -14.23 16.70
C PRO A 319 9.91 -14.73 17.76
N ALA A 320 10.07 -15.99 18.21
CA ALA A 320 9.12 -16.63 19.12
C ALA A 320 8.94 -15.86 20.45
N CYS A 321 10.04 -15.37 21.03
CA CYS A 321 9.98 -14.56 22.25
C CYS A 321 9.13 -13.28 22.08
N GLU A 322 9.13 -12.68 20.90
CA GLU A 322 8.38 -11.46 20.61
C GLU A 322 6.90 -11.74 20.38
N ILE A 323 6.54 -12.91 19.85
CA ILE A 323 5.13 -13.37 19.84
C ILE A 323 4.61 -13.57 21.26
N LEU A 324 5.44 -14.12 22.16
CA LEU A 324 5.09 -14.22 23.58
C LEU A 324 4.96 -12.84 24.23
N SER A 325 5.89 -11.92 23.96
CA SER A 325 5.79 -10.53 24.42
C SER A 325 4.52 -9.86 23.92
N LEU A 326 4.14 -10.07 22.65
CA LEU A 326 2.89 -9.58 22.06
C LEU A 326 1.68 -10.01 22.88
N SER A 327 1.64 -11.26 23.31
CA SER A 327 0.52 -11.77 24.11
C SER A 327 0.35 -11.04 25.44
N HIS A 328 1.44 -10.57 26.06
CA HIS A 328 1.40 -9.83 27.32
C HIS A 328 0.97 -8.37 27.12
N VAL A 329 1.26 -7.78 25.96
CA VAL A 329 0.96 -6.35 25.71
C VAL A 329 -0.36 -6.12 25.00
N LEU A 330 -0.88 -7.10 24.26
CA LEU A 330 -2.13 -7.00 23.51
C LEU A 330 -3.31 -6.48 24.38
N PRO A 331 -3.45 -6.85 25.66
CA PRO A 331 -4.51 -6.31 26.53
C PRO A 331 -4.43 -4.79 26.80
N TYR A 332 -3.27 -4.15 26.60
CA TYR A 332 -3.09 -2.71 26.81
C TYR A 332 -3.52 -1.88 25.60
N TYR A 333 -3.76 -2.51 24.45
CA TYR A 333 -4.21 -1.86 23.24
C TYR A 333 -5.73 -1.60 23.26
N GLU A 334 -6.14 -0.53 23.95
CA GLU A 334 -7.56 -0.22 24.17
C GLU A 334 -8.32 0.17 22.90
N LYS A 335 -7.62 0.71 21.88
CA LYS A 335 -8.18 1.25 20.63
C LYS A 335 -7.79 0.49 19.37
N LEU A 336 -7.11 -0.65 19.51
CA LEU A 336 -6.60 -1.39 18.36
C LEU A 336 -7.75 -2.01 17.56
N LYS A 337 -7.92 -1.53 16.33
CA LYS A 337 -8.92 -1.99 15.37
C LYS A 337 -8.36 -3.03 14.42
N SER A 338 -7.12 -2.84 13.95
CA SER A 338 -6.48 -3.80 13.04
C SER A 338 -5.09 -4.20 13.48
N MET A 339 -4.78 -5.49 13.34
CA MET A 339 -3.45 -6.04 13.59
C MET A 339 -3.00 -6.88 12.40
N LYS A 340 -1.78 -6.61 11.93
CA LYS A 340 -1.12 -7.36 10.86
C LYS A 340 0.16 -7.98 11.37
N LEU A 341 0.25 -9.31 11.28
CA LEU A 341 1.45 -10.08 11.58
C LEU A 341 2.02 -10.63 10.28
N LYS A 342 3.24 -10.22 9.93
CA LYS A 342 3.97 -10.76 8.79
C LYS A 342 5.22 -11.48 9.25
N THR A 343 5.60 -12.57 8.58
CA THR A 343 6.92 -13.20 8.71
C THR A 343 7.33 -13.39 10.17
N PHE A 344 6.88 -14.46 10.82
CA PHE A 344 7.17 -14.72 12.23
C PHE A 344 7.55 -16.18 12.47
N ARG A 345 8.24 -16.42 13.60
CA ARG A 345 8.52 -17.76 14.11
C ARG A 345 7.84 -17.91 15.46
N CYS A 346 7.12 -19.00 15.70
CA CYS A 346 6.56 -19.33 17.00
C CYS A 346 6.40 -20.83 17.20
N GLY A 347 6.55 -21.28 18.44
CA GLY A 347 6.10 -22.60 18.85
C GLY A 347 4.65 -22.58 19.32
N GLU A 348 4.19 -23.76 19.74
CA GLU A 348 2.84 -23.98 20.24
C GLU A 348 2.53 -23.18 21.52
N ALA A 349 3.53 -22.95 22.38
CA ALA A 349 3.35 -22.22 23.64
C ALA A 349 3.10 -20.72 23.39
N GLU A 350 3.89 -20.11 22.52
CA GLU A 350 3.79 -18.70 22.17
C GLU A 350 2.51 -18.42 21.39
N ALA A 351 2.15 -19.30 20.44
CA ALA A 351 0.90 -19.22 19.70
C ALA A 351 -0.31 -19.29 20.65
N ARG A 352 -0.34 -20.23 21.60
CA ARG A 352 -1.42 -20.34 22.60
C ARG A 352 -1.53 -19.11 23.49
N ALA A 353 -0.40 -18.55 23.92
CA ALA A 353 -0.39 -17.32 24.71
C ALA A 353 -1.00 -16.17 23.91
N PHE A 354 -0.62 -16.03 22.64
CA PHE A 354 -1.19 -15.07 21.72
C PHE A 354 -2.70 -15.28 21.52
N GLY A 355 -3.16 -16.51 21.29
CA GLY A 355 -4.58 -16.84 21.17
C GLY A 355 -5.40 -16.44 22.40
N LYS A 356 -4.90 -16.73 23.61
CA LYS A 356 -5.54 -16.29 24.87
C LYS A 356 -5.65 -14.77 24.99
N ALA A 357 -4.61 -14.05 24.55
CA ALA A 357 -4.63 -12.59 24.56
C ALA A 357 -5.60 -12.04 23.51
N LEU A 358 -5.62 -12.63 22.31
CA LEU A 358 -6.52 -12.28 21.22
C LEU A 358 -7.98 -12.49 21.63
N ALA A 359 -8.29 -13.56 22.35
CA ALA A 359 -9.62 -13.86 22.88
C ALA A 359 -10.21 -12.70 23.70
N LEU A 360 -9.36 -11.98 24.43
CA LEU A 360 -9.75 -10.83 25.27
C LEU A 360 -9.60 -9.47 24.56
N SER A 361 -9.05 -9.46 23.36
CA SER A 361 -8.77 -8.25 22.60
C SER A 361 -10.01 -7.68 21.91
N ARG A 362 -9.92 -6.42 21.47
CA ARG A 362 -10.96 -5.70 20.72
C ARG A 362 -10.64 -5.55 19.23
N VAL A 363 -9.68 -6.34 18.73
CA VAL A 363 -9.28 -6.29 17.32
C VAL A 363 -10.47 -6.67 16.45
N GLU A 364 -10.76 -5.84 15.45
CA GLU A 364 -11.84 -6.07 14.49
C GLU A 364 -11.32 -6.75 13.22
N LYS A 365 -10.08 -6.41 12.82
CA LYS A 365 -9.42 -6.93 11.62
C LYS A 365 -8.10 -7.58 11.95
N LEU A 366 -7.97 -8.87 11.66
CA LEU A 366 -6.75 -9.64 11.89
C LEU A 366 -6.18 -10.11 10.56
N GLU A 367 -4.97 -9.69 10.24
CA GLU A 367 -4.21 -10.17 9.09
C GLU A 367 -2.97 -10.93 9.56
N VAL A 368 -2.81 -12.16 9.08
CA VAL A 368 -1.67 -13.02 9.36
C VAL A 368 -1.12 -13.48 8.01
N HIS A 369 0.17 -13.29 7.78
CA HIS A 369 0.85 -13.78 6.59
C HIS A 369 2.23 -14.30 6.96
N ASN A 370 2.49 -15.58 6.69
CA ASN A 370 3.74 -16.19 7.11
C ASN A 370 4.16 -17.33 6.19
N ASN A 371 5.44 -17.31 5.83
CA ASN A 371 6.05 -18.29 4.94
C ASN A 371 6.55 -19.54 5.66
N ASP A 372 6.53 -19.58 7.01
CA ASP A 372 6.90 -20.76 7.80
C ASP A 372 5.67 -21.61 8.15
N PRO A 373 5.49 -22.81 7.54
CA PRO A 373 4.27 -23.61 7.71
C PRO A 373 4.03 -24.08 9.15
N GLU A 374 5.09 -24.41 9.90
CA GLU A 374 4.97 -24.87 11.29
C GLU A 374 4.46 -23.76 12.21
N SER A 375 5.05 -22.57 12.15
CA SER A 375 4.56 -21.42 12.92
C SER A 375 3.14 -21.02 12.53
N SER A 376 2.83 -21.03 11.23
CA SER A 376 1.49 -20.74 10.72
C SER A 376 0.45 -21.71 11.26
N LYS A 377 0.76 -23.00 11.30
CA LYS A 377 -0.13 -24.03 11.85
C LYS A 377 -0.48 -23.75 13.31
N PHE A 378 0.52 -23.55 14.16
CA PHE A 378 0.29 -23.27 15.58
C PHE A 378 -0.52 -21.99 15.79
N LEU A 379 -0.21 -20.93 15.04
CA LEU A 379 -0.91 -19.67 15.17
C LEU A 379 -2.37 -19.76 14.70
N VAL A 380 -2.66 -20.45 13.60
CA VAL A 380 -4.03 -20.61 13.09
C VAL A 380 -4.88 -21.44 14.05
N GLU A 381 -4.32 -22.47 14.67
CA GLU A 381 -5.01 -23.25 15.71
C GLU A 381 -5.35 -22.36 16.92
N ALA A 382 -4.38 -21.55 17.39
CA ALA A 382 -4.59 -20.66 18.52
C ALA A 382 -5.57 -19.50 18.21
N VAL A 383 -5.53 -18.94 17.00
CA VAL A 383 -6.50 -17.93 16.56
C VAL A 383 -7.88 -18.55 16.45
N SER A 384 -8.01 -19.77 15.93
CA SER A 384 -9.29 -20.47 15.87
C SER A 384 -9.89 -20.69 17.26
N GLU A 385 -9.07 -21.14 18.23
CA GLU A 385 -9.50 -21.28 19.63
C GLU A 385 -9.93 -19.92 20.22
N ALA A 386 -9.20 -18.85 19.93
CA ALA A 386 -9.54 -17.50 20.38
C ALA A 386 -10.91 -17.04 19.84
N LEU A 387 -11.21 -17.33 18.58
CA LEU A 387 -12.47 -16.96 17.92
C LEU A 387 -13.68 -17.70 18.49
N GLU A 388 -13.52 -18.80 19.23
CA GLU A 388 -14.63 -19.43 19.95
C GLU A 388 -15.26 -18.50 21.00
N THR A 389 -14.50 -17.52 21.50
CA THR A 389 -14.95 -16.56 22.53
C THR A 389 -14.84 -15.10 22.10
N ASN A 390 -13.95 -14.78 21.16
CA ASN A 390 -13.80 -13.43 20.65
C ASN A 390 -14.97 -13.05 19.74
N MET A 391 -15.69 -12.00 20.13
CA MET A 391 -16.84 -11.46 19.37
C MET A 391 -16.55 -10.12 18.70
N SER A 392 -15.28 -9.70 18.67
CA SER A 392 -14.84 -8.42 18.07
C SER A 392 -14.32 -8.61 16.64
N VAL A 393 -13.57 -9.69 16.39
CA VAL A 393 -12.98 -9.96 15.07
C VAL A 393 -14.10 -10.24 14.07
N SER A 394 -14.11 -9.44 13.00
CA SER A 394 -15.09 -9.49 11.91
C SER A 394 -14.46 -9.76 10.54
N ASP A 395 -13.21 -9.32 10.32
CA ASP A 395 -12.41 -9.57 9.09
C ASP A 395 -11.17 -10.36 9.47
N ILE A 396 -11.02 -11.55 8.89
CA ILE A 396 -9.87 -12.42 9.06
C ILE A 396 -9.21 -12.61 7.71
N ASN A 397 -7.96 -12.19 7.61
CA ASN A 397 -7.10 -12.51 6.48
C ASN A 397 -5.96 -13.41 6.93
N MET A 398 -5.96 -14.64 6.41
CA MET A 398 -4.89 -15.61 6.60
C MET A 398 -4.40 -16.14 5.25
N GLU A 399 -4.39 -15.31 4.21
CA GLU A 399 -3.87 -15.70 2.90
C GLU A 399 -2.37 -16.04 2.93
N GLY A 400 -1.99 -17.13 2.28
CA GLY A 400 -0.58 -17.51 2.12
C GLY A 400 0.11 -18.03 3.39
N ASN A 401 -0.60 -18.80 4.23
CA ASN A 401 -0.07 -19.37 5.47
C ASN A 401 0.05 -20.90 5.47
N ASP A 402 -0.13 -21.57 4.33
CA ASP A 402 -0.12 -23.04 4.20
C ASP A 402 -1.03 -23.76 5.23
N ILE A 403 -2.19 -23.16 5.52
CA ILE A 403 -3.16 -23.61 6.55
C ILE A 403 -3.56 -25.08 6.37
N SER A 404 -3.58 -25.58 5.14
CA SER A 404 -4.03 -26.92 4.75
C SER A 404 -5.48 -27.22 5.15
N ALA A 405 -5.93 -28.45 4.91
CA ALA A 405 -7.24 -28.93 5.37
C ALA A 405 -7.35 -28.93 6.91
N GLN A 406 -6.24 -29.09 7.64
CA GLN A 406 -6.24 -29.16 9.10
C GLN A 406 -6.55 -27.80 9.73
N GLY A 407 -5.92 -26.72 9.27
CA GLY A 407 -6.24 -25.39 9.78
C GLY A 407 -7.62 -24.90 9.34
N ALA A 408 -8.10 -25.30 8.15
CA ALA A 408 -9.50 -25.08 7.75
C ALA A 408 -10.49 -25.77 8.71
N LYS A 409 -10.14 -26.97 9.22
CA LYS A 409 -10.93 -27.67 10.23
C LYS A 409 -10.93 -26.97 11.59
N ALA A 410 -9.79 -26.42 12.02
CA ALA A 410 -9.73 -25.61 13.23
C ALA A 410 -10.63 -24.38 13.13
N LEU A 411 -10.55 -23.64 12.01
CA LEU A 411 -11.38 -22.46 11.78
C LEU A 411 -12.87 -22.82 11.69
N ALA A 412 -13.22 -23.91 11.01
CA ALA A 412 -14.60 -24.38 10.94
C ALA A 412 -15.19 -24.74 12.31
N LYS A 413 -14.39 -25.28 13.23
CA LYS A 413 -14.82 -25.55 14.60
C LYS A 413 -15.20 -24.24 15.30
N ALA A 414 -14.39 -23.19 15.14
CA ALA A 414 -14.65 -21.88 15.74
C ALA A 414 -15.87 -21.19 15.15
N LEU A 415 -15.98 -21.17 13.82
CA LEU A 415 -17.10 -20.53 13.09
C LEU A 415 -18.45 -21.19 13.34
N LYS A 416 -18.47 -22.43 13.86
CA LYS A 416 -19.73 -23.10 14.24
C LYS A 416 -20.47 -22.34 15.35
N ILE A 417 -19.73 -21.61 16.20
CA ILE A 417 -20.26 -20.89 17.36
C ILE A 417 -20.08 -19.38 17.19
N ASN A 418 -18.98 -18.95 16.57
CA ASN A 418 -18.69 -17.54 16.33
C ASN A 418 -19.71 -16.92 15.36
N CYS A 419 -20.29 -15.77 15.74
CA CYS A 419 -21.20 -15.01 14.90
C CYS A 419 -20.75 -13.57 14.64
N SER A 420 -19.49 -13.22 14.95
CA SER A 420 -18.89 -11.91 14.65
C SER A 420 -18.20 -11.87 13.30
N VAL A 421 -17.54 -12.96 12.91
CA VAL A 421 -16.78 -13.07 11.65
C VAL A 421 -17.71 -13.00 10.46
N ARG A 422 -17.42 -12.05 9.55
CA ARG A 422 -18.16 -11.79 8.31
C ARG A 422 -17.32 -12.07 7.07
N ASP A 423 -16.04 -11.69 7.13
CA ASP A 423 -15.16 -11.73 5.97
C ASP A 423 -13.99 -12.67 6.29
N ILE A 424 -13.81 -13.70 5.46
CA ILE A 424 -12.78 -14.71 5.66
C ILE A 424 -11.97 -14.87 4.40
N LYS A 425 -10.68 -14.51 4.49
CA LYS A 425 -9.72 -14.62 3.40
C LYS A 425 -8.72 -15.73 3.68
N LEU A 426 -8.90 -16.82 2.95
CA LEU A 426 -8.09 -18.03 3.06
C LEU A 426 -7.41 -18.37 1.73
N GLY A 427 -7.19 -17.38 0.87
CA GLY A 427 -6.48 -17.57 -0.39
C GLY A 427 -5.12 -18.26 -0.18
N TYR A 428 -4.68 -19.02 -1.17
CA TYR A 428 -3.30 -19.53 -1.22
C TYR A 428 -2.85 -20.37 -0.01
N ASN A 429 -3.68 -21.31 0.43
CA ASN A 429 -3.48 -22.07 1.67
C ASN A 429 -3.49 -23.59 1.54
N ARG A 430 -3.55 -24.11 0.30
CA ARG A 430 -3.65 -25.56 0.02
C ARG A 430 -4.74 -26.25 0.85
N ILE A 431 -5.91 -25.62 0.96
CA ILE A 431 -7.06 -26.19 1.69
C ILE A 431 -7.55 -27.50 1.04
N LEU A 432 -7.45 -27.62 -0.28
CA LEU A 432 -7.88 -28.78 -1.07
C LEU A 432 -9.38 -29.11 -0.87
N ASP A 433 -9.84 -30.21 -1.48
CA ASP A 433 -11.23 -30.66 -1.36
C ASP A 433 -11.63 -31.00 0.08
N GLU A 434 -10.74 -31.61 0.85
CA GLU A 434 -11.02 -32.00 2.23
C GLU A 434 -11.27 -30.79 3.14
N GLY A 435 -10.45 -29.74 3.03
CA GLY A 435 -10.69 -28.51 3.78
C GLY A 435 -11.95 -27.76 3.32
N ALA A 436 -12.23 -27.76 2.00
CA ALA A 436 -13.45 -27.17 1.46
C ALA A 436 -14.72 -27.89 1.94
N LYS A 437 -14.70 -29.22 2.04
CA LYS A 437 -15.81 -30.01 2.64
C LYS A 437 -16.08 -29.61 4.08
N VAL A 438 -15.03 -29.41 4.87
CA VAL A 438 -15.17 -29.02 6.28
C VAL A 438 -15.74 -27.61 6.41
N LEU A 439 -15.25 -26.66 5.61
CA LEU A 439 -15.81 -25.31 5.54
C LEU A 439 -17.28 -25.33 5.08
N ALA A 440 -17.61 -26.17 4.11
CA ALA A 440 -18.99 -26.32 3.64
C ALA A 440 -19.94 -26.82 4.75
N GLU A 441 -19.52 -27.78 5.59
CA GLU A 441 -20.36 -28.24 6.70
C GLU A 441 -20.64 -27.14 7.73
N VAL A 442 -19.67 -26.26 8.02
CA VAL A 442 -19.93 -25.13 8.93
C VAL A 442 -20.79 -24.04 8.29
N LEU A 443 -20.64 -23.78 6.99
CA LEU A 443 -21.47 -22.79 6.29
C LEU A 443 -22.96 -23.16 6.27
N LYS A 444 -23.32 -24.43 6.42
CA LYS A 444 -24.74 -24.82 6.56
C LYS A 444 -25.39 -24.26 7.83
N VAL A 445 -24.61 -23.99 8.87
CA VAL A 445 -25.10 -23.54 10.18
C VAL A 445 -24.70 -22.12 10.51
N ASN A 446 -23.53 -21.66 10.05
CA ASN A 446 -23.08 -20.29 10.26
C ASN A 446 -23.84 -19.33 9.34
N THR A 447 -24.42 -18.29 9.94
CA THR A 447 -25.18 -17.25 9.24
C THR A 447 -24.54 -15.87 9.33
N SER A 448 -23.33 -15.77 9.88
CA SER A 448 -22.59 -14.50 10.02
C SER A 448 -21.68 -14.23 8.83
N VAL A 449 -21.04 -15.26 8.28
CA VAL A 449 -20.10 -15.15 7.16
C VAL A 449 -20.85 -14.71 5.91
N ARG A 450 -20.34 -13.65 5.29
CA ARG A 450 -20.85 -13.02 4.07
C ARG A 450 -19.88 -13.23 2.93
N ASP A 451 -18.59 -13.05 3.20
CA ASP A 451 -17.57 -13.01 2.16
C ASP A 451 -16.55 -14.11 2.44
N ILE A 452 -16.42 -15.04 1.51
CA ILE A 452 -15.50 -16.17 1.63
C ILE A 452 -14.59 -16.26 0.42
N HIS A 453 -13.29 -16.05 0.68
CA HIS A 453 -12.24 -16.06 -0.32
C HIS A 453 -11.41 -17.34 -0.18
N LEU A 454 -11.49 -18.19 -1.19
CA LEU A 454 -10.88 -19.52 -1.27
C LEU A 454 -10.05 -19.67 -2.54
N GLU A 455 -9.57 -18.56 -3.11
CA GLU A 455 -8.77 -18.57 -4.32
C GLU A 455 -7.47 -19.38 -4.15
N ARG A 456 -7.03 -20.05 -5.21
CA ARG A 456 -5.72 -20.71 -5.28
C ARG A 456 -5.47 -21.72 -4.14
N ASN A 457 -6.49 -22.50 -3.78
CA ASN A 457 -6.45 -23.50 -2.73
C ASN A 457 -6.38 -24.95 -3.22
N GLY A 458 -6.39 -25.16 -4.53
CA GLY A 458 -6.43 -26.50 -5.12
C GLY A 458 -7.76 -27.22 -4.90
N ILE A 459 -8.85 -26.47 -4.76
CA ILE A 459 -10.21 -27.02 -4.65
C ILE A 459 -10.61 -27.61 -6.00
N GLY A 460 -10.94 -28.89 -6.00
CA GLY A 460 -11.41 -29.66 -7.15
C GLY A 460 -12.93 -29.74 -7.22
N ILE A 461 -13.41 -30.72 -7.99
CA ILE A 461 -14.84 -31.00 -8.19
C ILE A 461 -15.52 -31.36 -6.85
N GLU A 462 -14.89 -32.17 -6.00
CA GLU A 462 -15.53 -32.66 -4.77
C GLU A 462 -15.68 -31.56 -3.72
N GLY A 463 -14.71 -30.65 -3.61
CA GLY A 463 -14.82 -29.47 -2.75
C GLY A 463 -15.87 -28.49 -3.28
N ALA A 464 -15.93 -28.27 -4.60
CA ALA A 464 -16.97 -27.46 -5.22
C ALA A 464 -18.39 -28.03 -4.97
N LYS A 465 -18.58 -29.35 -5.10
CA LYS A 465 -19.84 -30.03 -4.77
C LYS A 465 -20.26 -29.81 -3.31
N ALA A 466 -19.30 -29.90 -2.38
CA ALA A 466 -19.58 -29.68 -0.97
C ALA A 466 -20.01 -28.24 -0.70
N LEU A 467 -19.26 -27.26 -1.22
CA LEU A 467 -19.60 -25.83 -1.09
C LEU A 467 -20.96 -25.52 -1.71
N ALA A 468 -21.26 -26.06 -2.89
CA ALA A 468 -22.57 -25.92 -3.52
C ALA A 468 -23.69 -26.46 -2.61
N LYS A 469 -23.53 -27.67 -2.05
CA LYS A 469 -24.52 -28.23 -1.11
C LYS A 469 -24.73 -27.35 0.12
N ALA A 470 -23.70 -26.65 0.59
CA ALA A 470 -23.82 -25.70 1.69
C ALA A 470 -24.57 -24.42 1.28
N LEU A 471 -24.20 -23.83 0.14
CA LEU A 471 -24.85 -22.64 -0.41
C LEU A 471 -26.32 -22.85 -0.74
N LYS A 472 -26.75 -24.08 -1.03
CA LYS A 472 -28.18 -24.40 -1.21
C LYS A 472 -29.04 -24.05 0.01
N ILE A 473 -28.44 -24.09 1.20
CA ILE A 473 -29.12 -23.86 2.48
C ILE A 473 -28.69 -22.52 3.09
N ASN A 474 -27.43 -22.14 2.90
CA ASN A 474 -26.89 -20.89 3.44
C ASN A 474 -27.44 -19.68 2.69
N GLY A 475 -28.09 -18.77 3.43
CA GLY A 475 -28.60 -17.50 2.92
C GLY A 475 -27.78 -16.27 3.35
N SER A 476 -26.60 -16.45 3.97
CA SER A 476 -25.77 -15.34 4.46
C SER A 476 -24.64 -14.97 3.50
N VAL A 477 -24.03 -15.95 2.84
CA VAL A 477 -22.91 -15.75 1.91
C VAL A 477 -23.40 -14.98 0.68
N ARG A 478 -22.70 -13.88 0.41
CA ARG A 478 -22.93 -12.96 -0.70
C ARG A 478 -21.83 -13.11 -1.73
N ASP A 479 -20.58 -13.17 -1.27
CA ASP A 479 -19.42 -13.13 -2.13
C ASP A 479 -18.62 -14.41 -1.93
N ILE A 480 -18.51 -15.21 -3.00
CA ILE A 480 -17.73 -16.45 -2.98
C ILE A 480 -16.65 -16.39 -4.05
N LYS A 481 -15.40 -16.42 -3.60
CA LYS A 481 -14.25 -16.39 -4.50
C LYS A 481 -13.54 -17.72 -4.55
N LEU A 482 -13.58 -18.32 -5.72
CA LEU A 482 -13.01 -19.65 -5.99
C LEU A 482 -12.05 -19.62 -7.18
N GLY A 483 -11.56 -18.45 -7.58
CA GLY A 483 -10.61 -18.31 -8.67
C GLY A 483 -9.32 -19.14 -8.46
N TYR A 484 -8.64 -19.48 -9.55
CA TYR A 484 -7.36 -20.22 -9.53
C TYR A 484 -7.44 -21.61 -8.85
N ASN A 485 -8.58 -22.29 -8.95
CA ASN A 485 -8.79 -23.65 -8.45
C ASN A 485 -8.93 -24.66 -9.61
N ARG A 486 -9.47 -25.85 -9.36
CA ARG A 486 -9.64 -26.95 -10.33
C ARG A 486 -11.08 -27.45 -10.35
N ILE A 487 -12.04 -26.52 -10.37
CA ILE A 487 -13.47 -26.84 -10.31
C ILE A 487 -13.93 -27.63 -11.53
N LEU A 488 -13.41 -27.29 -12.73
CA LEU A 488 -13.76 -27.92 -14.01
C LEU A 488 -15.27 -27.85 -14.32
N ASP A 489 -15.70 -28.45 -15.43
CA ASP A 489 -17.11 -28.46 -15.86
C ASP A 489 -18.05 -29.09 -14.83
N GLU A 490 -17.66 -30.22 -14.25
CA GLU A 490 -18.51 -30.94 -13.30
C GLU A 490 -18.74 -30.15 -12.01
N GLY A 491 -17.72 -29.46 -11.49
CA GLY A 491 -17.90 -28.58 -10.33
C GLY A 491 -18.76 -27.35 -10.67
N ALA A 492 -18.58 -26.77 -11.86
CA ALA A 492 -19.38 -25.64 -12.33
C ALA A 492 -20.86 -26.01 -12.52
N LYS A 493 -21.17 -27.20 -13.04
CA LYS A 493 -22.53 -27.73 -13.15
C LYS A 493 -23.22 -27.82 -11.79
N VAL A 494 -22.51 -28.30 -10.76
CA VAL A 494 -23.12 -28.41 -9.42
C VAL A 494 -23.32 -27.04 -8.78
N LEU A 495 -22.39 -26.10 -8.96
CA LEU A 495 -22.59 -24.71 -8.54
C LEU A 495 -23.79 -24.09 -9.26
N ALA A 496 -23.93 -24.31 -10.56
CA ALA A 496 -25.05 -23.82 -11.36
C ALA A 496 -26.41 -24.33 -10.83
N GLU A 497 -26.56 -25.63 -10.57
CA GLU A 497 -27.81 -26.17 -10.01
C GLU A 497 -28.19 -25.54 -8.66
N VAL A 498 -27.19 -25.12 -7.88
CA VAL A 498 -27.44 -24.43 -6.61
C VAL A 498 -27.75 -22.96 -6.81
N LEU A 499 -27.10 -22.29 -7.75
CA LEU A 499 -27.41 -20.90 -8.09
C LEU A 499 -28.87 -20.73 -8.55
N LYS A 500 -29.47 -21.74 -9.21
CA LYS A 500 -30.91 -21.70 -9.55
C LYS A 500 -31.83 -21.46 -8.36
N VAL A 501 -31.43 -21.88 -7.15
CA VAL A 501 -32.25 -21.79 -5.94
C VAL A 501 -31.70 -20.84 -4.88
N ASN A 502 -30.39 -20.60 -4.85
CA ASN A 502 -29.78 -19.68 -3.90
C ASN A 502 -30.08 -18.24 -4.30
N THR A 503 -30.53 -17.44 -3.33
CA THR A 503 -30.89 -16.02 -3.53
C THR A 503 -29.98 -15.06 -2.77
N SER A 504 -28.93 -15.56 -2.11
CA SER A 504 -28.02 -14.75 -1.29
C SER A 504 -26.76 -14.34 -2.03
N VAL A 505 -26.20 -15.24 -2.85
CA VAL A 505 -24.95 -15.03 -3.58
C VAL A 505 -25.17 -13.97 -4.65
N ARG A 506 -24.29 -12.97 -4.63
CA ARG A 506 -24.25 -11.82 -5.53
C ARG A 506 -23.04 -11.91 -6.43
N ASP A 507 -21.88 -12.19 -5.85
CA ASP A 507 -20.62 -12.11 -6.58
C ASP A 507 -19.92 -13.47 -6.55
N ILE A 508 -19.64 -14.01 -7.73
CA ILE A 508 -19.02 -15.33 -7.90
C ILE A 508 -17.80 -15.24 -8.79
N HIS A 509 -16.63 -15.55 -8.21
CA HIS A 509 -15.35 -15.55 -8.91
C HIS A 509 -14.90 -16.98 -9.22
N LEU A 510 -14.83 -17.30 -10.50
CA LEU A 510 -14.50 -18.63 -11.03
C LEU A 510 -13.37 -18.58 -12.07
N GLU A 511 -12.58 -17.51 -12.11
CA GLU A 511 -11.48 -17.34 -13.06
C GLU A 511 -10.45 -18.47 -12.91
N ARG A 512 -9.86 -18.93 -14.02
CA ARG A 512 -8.80 -19.97 -14.01
C ARG A 512 -9.17 -21.24 -13.25
N ASN A 513 -10.34 -21.80 -13.52
CA ASN A 513 -10.82 -23.04 -12.93
C ASN A 513 -10.86 -24.23 -13.90
N GLY A 514 -10.47 -24.01 -15.16
CA GLY A 514 -10.55 -25.03 -16.22
C GLY A 514 -12.00 -25.36 -16.62
N ILE A 515 -12.92 -24.41 -16.44
CA ILE A 515 -14.33 -24.54 -16.86
C ILE A 515 -14.36 -24.51 -18.39
N GLY A 516 -14.94 -25.54 -18.99
CA GLY A 516 -15.16 -25.72 -20.41
C GLY A 516 -16.54 -25.23 -20.88
N ILE A 517 -16.94 -25.69 -22.07
CA ILE A 517 -18.23 -25.38 -22.68
C ILE A 517 -19.40 -25.86 -21.81
N GLU A 518 -19.33 -27.08 -21.27
CA GLU A 518 -20.45 -27.71 -20.58
C GLU A 518 -20.71 -27.08 -19.21
N GLY A 519 -19.66 -26.66 -18.49
CA GLY A 519 -19.78 -25.90 -17.26
C GLY A 519 -20.33 -24.50 -17.51
N ALA A 520 -19.89 -23.82 -18.58
CA ALA A 520 -20.44 -22.53 -18.98
C ALA A 520 -21.91 -22.60 -19.39
N LYS A 521 -22.33 -23.62 -20.15
CA LYS A 521 -23.74 -23.88 -20.48
C LYS A 521 -24.59 -24.08 -19.22
N ALA A 522 -24.10 -24.83 -18.25
CA ALA A 522 -24.83 -25.04 -17.00
C ALA A 522 -24.97 -23.75 -16.19
N LEU A 523 -23.88 -22.98 -16.04
CA LEU A 523 -23.91 -21.67 -15.39
C LEU A 523 -24.88 -20.72 -16.11
N ALA A 524 -24.89 -20.73 -17.43
CA ALA A 524 -25.85 -19.97 -18.23
C ALA A 524 -27.30 -20.34 -17.88
N GLU A 525 -27.66 -21.62 -17.90
CA GLU A 525 -29.01 -22.07 -17.50
C GLU A 525 -29.38 -21.65 -16.07
N ALA A 526 -28.41 -21.64 -15.16
CA ALA A 526 -28.64 -21.14 -13.80
C ALA A 526 -28.87 -19.63 -13.76
N LEU A 527 -28.11 -18.87 -14.54
CA LEU A 527 -28.28 -17.43 -14.69
C LEU A 527 -29.58 -17.06 -15.40
N LYS A 528 -30.28 -17.96 -16.10
CA LYS A 528 -31.64 -17.65 -16.59
C LYS A 528 -32.67 -17.53 -15.47
N ILE A 529 -32.46 -18.30 -14.41
CA ILE A 529 -33.45 -18.52 -13.34
C ILE A 529 -33.11 -17.68 -12.10
N ASN A 530 -31.84 -17.66 -11.71
CA ASN A 530 -31.37 -16.93 -10.54
C ASN A 530 -31.69 -15.43 -10.70
N CYS A 531 -31.84 -14.63 -9.64
CA CYS A 531 -31.95 -13.17 -9.75
C CYS A 531 -31.06 -12.40 -8.77
N SER A 532 -30.23 -13.11 -8.00
CA SER A 532 -29.37 -12.54 -6.97
C SER A 532 -27.97 -12.24 -7.47
N VAL A 533 -27.43 -13.07 -8.38
CA VAL A 533 -26.07 -12.94 -8.92
C VAL A 533 -26.00 -11.69 -9.78
N ARG A 534 -25.10 -10.79 -9.38
CA ARG A 534 -24.80 -9.51 -10.03
C ARG A 534 -23.55 -9.66 -10.87
N ASP A 535 -22.47 -10.14 -10.26
CA ASP A 535 -21.16 -10.21 -10.88
C ASP A 535 -20.69 -11.67 -11.00
N ILE A 536 -20.31 -12.06 -12.23
CA ILE A 536 -19.72 -13.36 -12.50
C ILE A 536 -18.40 -13.20 -13.23
N LYS A 537 -17.31 -13.64 -12.59
CA LYS A 537 -15.97 -13.59 -13.19
C LYS A 537 -15.57 -14.97 -13.68
N LEU A 538 -15.41 -15.10 -14.99
CA LEU A 538 -15.17 -16.38 -15.66
C LEU A 538 -13.88 -16.40 -16.48
N GLY A 539 -13.10 -15.33 -16.48
CA GLY A 539 -11.91 -15.23 -17.31
C GLY A 539 -10.87 -16.35 -17.14
N TYR A 540 -10.08 -16.56 -18.19
CA TYR A 540 -9.00 -17.53 -18.32
C TYR A 540 -9.45 -18.97 -18.03
N ASN A 541 -10.66 -19.30 -18.48
CA ASN A 541 -11.17 -20.66 -18.52
C ASN A 541 -11.04 -21.22 -19.95
N ARG A 542 -11.84 -22.23 -20.30
CA ARG A 542 -11.90 -22.86 -21.62
C ARG A 542 -13.34 -22.82 -22.15
N ILE A 543 -14.00 -21.69 -21.96
CA ILE A 543 -15.43 -21.53 -22.24
C ILE A 543 -15.75 -21.71 -23.72
N LEU A 544 -14.87 -21.22 -24.61
CA LEU A 544 -14.99 -21.30 -26.07
C LEU A 544 -16.31 -20.69 -26.59
N ASP A 545 -16.52 -20.74 -27.90
CA ASP A 545 -17.67 -20.12 -28.59
C ASP A 545 -19.02 -20.60 -28.05
N GLU A 546 -19.19 -21.91 -27.87
CA GLU A 546 -20.47 -22.48 -27.46
C GLU A 546 -20.83 -22.13 -26.01
N GLY A 547 -19.84 -22.10 -25.12
CA GLY A 547 -20.05 -21.71 -23.73
C GLY A 547 -20.35 -20.22 -23.62
N ALA A 548 -19.62 -19.38 -24.37
CA ALA A 548 -19.86 -17.94 -24.43
C ALA A 548 -21.23 -17.64 -25.01
N LYS A 549 -21.64 -18.34 -26.08
CA LYS A 549 -22.98 -18.26 -26.65
C LYS A 549 -24.07 -18.63 -25.64
N ALA A 550 -23.88 -19.69 -24.87
CA ALA A 550 -24.87 -20.08 -23.87
C ALA A 550 -25.03 -19.01 -22.79
N LEU A 551 -23.92 -18.48 -22.27
CA LEU A 551 -23.91 -17.39 -21.29
C LEU A 551 -24.58 -16.14 -21.86
N ALA A 552 -24.28 -15.81 -23.12
CA ALA A 552 -24.92 -14.76 -23.87
C ALA A 552 -26.45 -14.97 -23.94
N ASP A 553 -26.91 -16.13 -24.41
CA ASP A 553 -28.34 -16.45 -24.53
C ASP A 553 -29.07 -16.44 -23.18
N ALA A 554 -28.40 -16.79 -22.08
CA ALA A 554 -28.99 -16.71 -20.74
C ALA A 554 -29.29 -15.28 -20.29
N LEU A 555 -28.50 -14.32 -20.74
CA LEU A 555 -28.72 -12.90 -20.48
C LEU A 555 -29.90 -12.34 -21.29
N LYS A 556 -30.30 -12.99 -22.40
CA LYS A 556 -31.49 -12.61 -23.18
C LYS A 556 -32.81 -13.02 -22.51
N THR A 557 -32.86 -14.17 -21.84
CA THR A 557 -34.13 -14.81 -21.41
C THR A 557 -34.62 -14.42 -20.01
N ARG A 558 -33.83 -13.67 -19.23
CA ARG A 558 -34.11 -13.40 -17.80
C ARG A 558 -35.34 -12.49 -17.53
N ASP A 559 -35.96 -11.89 -18.55
CA ASP A 559 -37.08 -10.94 -18.42
C ASP A 559 -38.48 -11.54 -18.73
N THR A 560 -38.63 -12.79 -19.18
CA THR A 560 -39.96 -13.35 -19.55
C THR A 560 -40.75 -13.98 -18.39
N ASP A 561 -40.13 -14.32 -17.26
CA ASP A 561 -40.75 -15.19 -16.22
C ASP A 561 -41.23 -14.48 -14.95
N GLN A 562 -41.18 -13.14 -14.88
CA GLN A 562 -41.62 -12.38 -13.68
C GLN A 562 -43.01 -11.73 -13.78
N THR A 563 -43.79 -11.98 -14.83
CA THR A 563 -45.21 -11.55 -14.91
C THR A 563 -46.24 -12.68 -14.82
N ALA A 564 -45.85 -13.88 -14.38
CA ALA A 564 -46.79 -15.00 -14.18
C ALA A 564 -46.75 -15.54 -12.74
N SER A 565 -46.98 -14.67 -11.76
CA SER A 565 -47.43 -15.12 -10.44
C SER A 565 -48.39 -14.10 -9.85
N ASP A 566 -49.58 -14.01 -10.41
CA ASP A 566 -50.80 -13.57 -9.72
C ASP A 566 -52.01 -13.90 -10.60
N SER A 567 -52.47 -15.16 -10.55
CA SER A 567 -53.90 -15.50 -10.51
C SER A 567 -54.13 -17.02 -10.64
N GLU A 568 -54.87 -17.53 -9.65
CA GLU A 568 -55.79 -18.67 -9.72
C GLU A 568 -55.24 -20.09 -9.57
N ALA A 569 -55.45 -20.59 -8.35
CA ALA A 569 -55.72 -21.99 -8.08
C ALA A 569 -57.07 -22.39 -8.70
N GLU A 570 -57.12 -23.51 -9.42
CA GLU A 570 -58.22 -24.48 -9.33
C GLU A 570 -57.87 -25.79 -10.09
N ASP A 571 -57.85 -26.88 -9.32
CA ASP A 571 -58.43 -28.21 -9.57
C ASP A 571 -58.58 -28.71 -11.04
N ARG A 572 -57.88 -29.81 -11.38
CA ARG A 572 -58.47 -31.14 -11.65
C ARG A 572 -57.52 -32.11 -12.39
N MET A 573 -57.67 -33.39 -12.02
CA MET A 573 -57.07 -34.59 -12.60
C MET A 573 -57.42 -34.83 -14.08
N GLY A 574 -56.55 -35.55 -14.81
CA GLY A 574 -56.93 -36.29 -16.02
C GLY A 574 -55.76 -36.71 -16.91
N ASP A 575 -55.65 -38.02 -17.15
CA ASP A 575 -54.71 -38.70 -18.05
C ASP A 575 -54.76 -38.22 -19.53
N GLN A 576 -53.64 -38.40 -20.25
CA GLN A 576 -53.50 -39.15 -21.52
C GLN A 576 -52.45 -38.56 -22.50
N GLN A 577 -51.69 -39.48 -23.10
CA GLN A 577 -50.81 -39.33 -24.26
C GLN A 577 -51.52 -38.67 -25.46
N ILE A 578 -50.76 -38.02 -26.37
CA ILE A 578 -50.73 -38.30 -27.83
C ILE A 578 -49.71 -37.36 -28.54
N SER A 579 -49.18 -37.91 -29.64
CA SER A 579 -48.12 -37.53 -30.56
C SER A 579 -48.40 -36.41 -31.59
N ALA A 580 -47.31 -35.79 -32.06
CA ALA A 580 -46.94 -35.52 -33.47
C ALA A 580 -47.69 -34.48 -34.36
N VAL A 581 -46.85 -33.59 -34.96
CA VAL A 581 -46.84 -33.04 -36.34
C VAL A 581 -47.55 -31.70 -36.67
N GLU A 582 -46.69 -30.66 -36.80
CA GLU A 582 -46.58 -29.55 -37.79
C GLU A 582 -47.74 -28.52 -38.04
N PRO A 583 -47.60 -27.51 -38.95
CA PRO A 583 -47.06 -26.16 -38.67
C PRO A 583 -47.94 -24.99 -39.23
N PHE A 584 -47.91 -23.77 -38.67
CA PHE A 584 -48.07 -22.51 -39.47
C PHE A 584 -47.85 -21.21 -38.66
N GLU A 585 -47.08 -20.31 -39.28
CA GLU A 585 -47.03 -18.83 -39.26
C GLU A 585 -47.46 -17.99 -38.04
N ALA A 586 -46.62 -17.00 -37.71
CA ALA A 586 -47.00 -15.84 -36.89
C ALA A 586 -46.30 -14.54 -37.33
N PRO A 587 -47.06 -13.47 -37.65
CA PRO A 587 -46.62 -12.09 -37.48
C PRO A 587 -47.45 -11.42 -36.37
N VAL A 588 -47.11 -11.68 -35.09
CA VAL A 588 -47.65 -10.93 -33.92
C VAL A 588 -46.55 -10.54 -32.89
N ARG A 589 -45.27 -10.87 -33.12
CA ARG A 589 -44.23 -10.72 -32.08
C ARG A 589 -43.58 -9.33 -31.92
N LEU A 590 -43.94 -8.33 -32.70
CA LEU A 590 -43.22 -7.04 -32.70
C LEU A 590 -43.60 -6.06 -31.58
N LYS A 591 -44.65 -6.31 -30.79
CA LYS A 591 -45.02 -5.43 -29.65
C LYS A 591 -44.61 -5.99 -28.28
N ALA A 592 -44.62 -7.31 -28.10
CA ALA A 592 -44.18 -7.96 -26.85
C ALA A 592 -42.65 -7.95 -26.66
N LEU A 593 -41.88 -7.82 -27.76
CA LEU A 593 -40.42 -7.74 -27.72
C LEU A 593 -39.90 -6.37 -27.24
N ALA A 594 -40.69 -5.29 -27.41
CA ALA A 594 -40.29 -3.92 -27.06
C ALA A 594 -40.55 -3.58 -25.58
N ASP A 595 -41.48 -4.28 -24.93
CA ASP A 595 -41.81 -4.08 -23.52
C ASP A 595 -40.97 -4.96 -22.57
N ALA A 596 -40.44 -6.09 -23.07
CA ALA A 596 -39.59 -7.04 -22.32
C ALA A 596 -38.11 -6.63 -22.18
N LEU A 597 -37.74 -5.41 -22.57
CA LEU A 597 -36.35 -4.90 -22.50
C LEU A 597 -36.17 -3.78 -21.45
N LYS A 598 -37.23 -3.46 -20.70
CA LYS A 598 -37.26 -2.33 -19.76
C LYS A 598 -36.96 -2.69 -18.30
N THR A 599 -36.86 -3.97 -17.91
CA THR A 599 -36.87 -4.39 -16.49
C THR A 599 -35.62 -5.13 -15.98
N ASN A 600 -34.57 -5.28 -16.79
CA ASN A 600 -33.34 -5.98 -16.41
C ASN A 600 -32.71 -5.53 -15.07
N SER A 601 -32.51 -6.49 -14.16
CA SER A 601 -31.88 -6.32 -12.83
C SER A 601 -30.47 -6.95 -12.69
N LEU A 602 -29.76 -7.20 -13.80
CA LEU A 602 -28.32 -7.47 -13.79
C LEU A 602 -27.58 -6.14 -13.94
N SER A 603 -27.11 -5.58 -12.83
CA SER A 603 -26.26 -4.38 -12.82
C SER A 603 -24.77 -4.69 -13.03
N GLY A 604 -24.38 -5.96 -13.11
CA GLY A 604 -23.00 -6.38 -12.90
C GLY A 604 -22.26 -6.88 -14.14
N ASP A 605 -20.96 -6.72 -14.07
CA ASP A 605 -19.96 -6.84 -15.12
C ASP A 605 -19.81 -8.28 -15.61
N ILE A 606 -19.62 -8.45 -16.92
CA ILE A 606 -19.24 -9.75 -17.50
C ILE A 606 -17.76 -9.73 -17.83
N ASP A 607 -17.00 -10.63 -17.20
CA ASP A 607 -15.57 -10.85 -17.45
C ASP A 607 -15.34 -12.23 -18.09
N LEU A 608 -15.07 -12.22 -19.40
CA LEU A 608 -14.71 -13.38 -20.21
C LEU A 608 -13.25 -13.34 -20.69
N LYS A 609 -12.40 -12.51 -20.05
CA LYS A 609 -11.03 -12.27 -20.53
C LYS A 609 -10.24 -13.57 -20.63
N GLY A 610 -9.53 -13.80 -21.72
CA GLY A 610 -8.70 -15.00 -21.87
C GLY A 610 -9.47 -16.29 -22.17
N ASP A 611 -10.79 -16.24 -22.28
CA ASP A 611 -11.57 -17.30 -22.91
C ASP A 611 -11.51 -17.12 -24.42
N SER A 612 -11.01 -18.12 -25.14
CA SER A 612 -10.89 -18.08 -26.61
C SER A 612 -12.28 -18.08 -27.23
N ILE A 613 -12.88 -16.92 -27.45
CA ILE A 613 -14.19 -16.75 -28.10
C ILE A 613 -13.95 -16.49 -29.59
N GLY A 614 -14.26 -17.45 -30.44
CA GLY A 614 -14.25 -17.33 -31.89
C GLY A 614 -15.56 -16.75 -32.45
N ALA A 615 -15.69 -16.83 -33.77
CA ALA A 615 -16.79 -16.31 -34.59
C ALA A 615 -18.18 -16.46 -34.00
N LYS A 616 -18.53 -17.67 -33.56
CA LYS A 616 -19.90 -17.97 -33.12
C LYS A 616 -20.19 -17.40 -31.74
N GLY A 617 -19.19 -17.36 -30.87
CA GLY A 617 -19.29 -16.78 -29.53
C GLY A 617 -19.47 -15.26 -29.60
N ALA A 618 -18.67 -14.59 -30.43
CA ALA A 618 -18.78 -13.16 -30.67
C ALA A 618 -20.11 -12.77 -31.33
N GLN A 619 -20.59 -13.55 -32.31
CA GLN A 619 -21.89 -13.32 -32.94
C GLN A 619 -23.04 -13.48 -31.94
N ALA A 620 -23.00 -14.50 -31.10
CA ALA A 620 -24.01 -14.67 -30.06
C ALA A 620 -24.00 -13.52 -29.06
N LEU A 621 -22.82 -13.08 -28.61
CA LEU A 621 -22.67 -11.94 -27.72
C LEU A 621 -23.22 -10.66 -28.37
N ALA A 622 -22.96 -10.43 -29.65
CA ALA A 622 -23.51 -9.31 -30.41
C ALA A 622 -25.06 -9.32 -30.39
N GLU A 623 -25.69 -10.44 -30.72
CA GLU A 623 -27.15 -10.57 -30.68
C GLU A 623 -27.75 -10.28 -29.28
N VAL A 624 -27.03 -10.56 -28.20
CA VAL A 624 -27.48 -10.18 -26.84
C VAL A 624 -27.39 -8.69 -26.64
N LEU A 625 -26.24 -8.11 -26.99
CA LEU A 625 -25.97 -6.69 -26.79
C LEU A 625 -26.97 -5.82 -27.55
N GLU A 626 -27.51 -6.29 -28.69
CA GLU A 626 -28.55 -5.58 -29.44
C GLU A 626 -29.81 -5.29 -28.61
N THR A 627 -30.11 -6.13 -27.63
CA THR A 627 -31.35 -6.05 -26.83
C THR A 627 -31.08 -5.76 -25.36
N ASN A 628 -29.88 -6.04 -24.85
CA ASN A 628 -29.54 -5.85 -23.45
C ASN A 628 -29.46 -4.36 -23.07
N THR A 629 -30.05 -4.01 -21.92
CA THR A 629 -30.10 -2.63 -21.40
C THR A 629 -29.37 -2.46 -20.06
N SER A 630 -28.68 -3.49 -19.57
CA SER A 630 -28.21 -3.55 -18.18
C SER A 630 -26.71 -3.74 -18.03
N VAL A 631 -26.05 -4.42 -18.96
CA VAL A 631 -24.59 -4.60 -18.97
C VAL A 631 -23.95 -3.24 -19.22
N ARG A 632 -23.12 -2.80 -18.26
CA ARG A 632 -22.36 -1.55 -18.29
C ARG A 632 -20.91 -1.80 -18.71
N ASN A 633 -20.29 -2.85 -18.16
CA ASN A 633 -18.89 -3.19 -18.43
C ASN A 633 -18.75 -4.55 -19.11
N LEU A 634 -18.05 -4.57 -20.24
CA LEU A 634 -17.78 -5.75 -21.04
C LEU A 634 -16.26 -5.95 -21.20
N ASP A 635 -15.69 -6.96 -20.52
CA ASP A 635 -14.27 -7.31 -20.63
C ASP A 635 -14.05 -8.57 -21.50
N LEU A 636 -13.46 -8.32 -22.67
CA LEU A 636 -13.15 -9.28 -23.74
C LEU A 636 -11.64 -9.30 -24.07
N LYS A 637 -10.79 -8.95 -23.10
CA LYS A 637 -9.34 -8.93 -23.30
C LYS A 637 -8.81 -10.35 -23.57
N PHE A 638 -7.88 -10.50 -24.51
CA PHE A 638 -7.19 -11.77 -24.78
C PHE A 638 -8.13 -12.91 -25.19
N CYS A 639 -9.20 -12.60 -25.90
CA CYS A 639 -10.23 -13.57 -26.29
C CYS A 639 -10.06 -14.12 -27.72
N ARG A 640 -9.03 -13.68 -28.47
CA ARG A 640 -8.78 -14.03 -29.88
C ARG A 640 -9.91 -13.60 -30.83
N ILE A 641 -10.44 -12.41 -30.58
CA ILE A 641 -11.49 -11.79 -31.41
C ILE A 641 -10.83 -11.22 -32.68
N GLY A 642 -11.25 -11.69 -33.85
CA GLY A 642 -10.80 -11.18 -35.15
C GLY A 642 -11.63 -10.02 -35.69
N ALA A 643 -11.33 -9.60 -36.92
CA ALA A 643 -12.05 -8.52 -37.59
C ALA A 643 -13.56 -8.81 -37.83
N GLU A 644 -13.91 -10.04 -38.23
CA GLU A 644 -15.30 -10.43 -38.48
C GLU A 644 -16.11 -10.50 -37.18
N GLU A 645 -15.51 -11.01 -36.11
CA GLU A 645 -16.09 -11.03 -34.76
C GLU A 645 -16.34 -9.63 -34.24
N THR A 646 -15.35 -8.75 -34.42
CA THR A 646 -15.46 -7.33 -34.05
C THR A 646 -16.57 -6.64 -34.82
N LYS A 647 -16.76 -6.97 -36.10
CA LYS A 647 -17.84 -6.42 -36.92
C LYS A 647 -19.22 -6.79 -36.39
N ALA A 648 -19.42 -8.03 -35.95
CA ALA A 648 -20.67 -8.43 -35.30
C ALA A 648 -20.92 -7.62 -34.02
N LEU A 649 -19.92 -7.52 -33.15
CA LEU A 649 -20.02 -6.72 -31.92
C LEU A 649 -20.28 -5.23 -32.23
N ALA A 650 -19.66 -4.69 -33.27
CA ALA A 650 -19.87 -3.31 -33.70
C ALA A 650 -21.31 -3.06 -34.19
N GLU A 651 -21.90 -3.96 -34.97
CA GLU A 651 -23.31 -3.84 -35.37
C GLU A 651 -24.24 -3.82 -34.14
N ALA A 652 -23.97 -4.65 -33.14
CA ALA A 652 -24.73 -4.64 -31.90
C ALA A 652 -24.57 -3.34 -31.09
N LEU A 653 -23.36 -2.80 -31.05
CA LEU A 653 -23.09 -1.53 -30.36
C LEU A 653 -23.77 -0.34 -31.03
N LYS A 654 -24.15 -0.40 -32.31
CA LYS A 654 -24.92 0.67 -32.95
C LYS A 654 -26.28 0.89 -32.32
N VAL A 655 -26.88 -0.17 -31.79
CA VAL A 655 -28.23 -0.14 -31.19
C VAL A 655 -28.19 -0.24 -29.66
N ASN A 656 -27.14 -0.84 -29.08
CA ASN A 656 -26.97 -0.91 -27.65
C ASN A 656 -26.80 0.48 -27.03
N SER A 657 -27.50 0.73 -25.92
CA SER A 657 -27.45 2.00 -25.19
C SER A 657 -27.08 1.85 -23.71
N SER A 658 -26.53 0.68 -23.31
CA SER A 658 -26.23 0.38 -21.91
C SER A 658 -24.74 0.22 -21.63
N VAL A 659 -23.97 -0.29 -22.59
CA VAL A 659 -22.54 -0.55 -22.39
C VAL A 659 -21.80 0.78 -22.35
N GLU A 660 -21.12 1.01 -21.23
CA GLU A 660 -20.32 2.21 -20.93
C GLU A 660 -18.82 1.92 -21.09
N VAL A 661 -18.37 0.72 -20.72
CA VAL A 661 -16.95 0.32 -20.77
C VAL A 661 -16.76 -0.94 -21.62
N ILE A 662 -15.86 -0.85 -22.60
CA ILE A 662 -15.50 -1.95 -23.48
C ILE A 662 -13.98 -2.15 -23.44
N ASN A 663 -13.56 -3.34 -23.01
CA ASN A 663 -12.15 -3.73 -23.02
C ASN A 663 -11.92 -4.89 -24.00
N MET A 664 -11.30 -4.59 -25.15
CA MET A 664 -10.93 -5.54 -26.20
C MET A 664 -9.41 -5.65 -26.39
N LYS A 665 -8.63 -5.32 -25.36
CA LYS A 665 -7.16 -5.37 -25.41
C LYS A 665 -6.62 -6.76 -25.82
N ARG A 666 -5.52 -6.81 -26.59
CA ARG A 666 -4.82 -8.06 -26.98
C ARG A 666 -5.72 -9.05 -27.73
N ASN A 667 -6.34 -8.59 -28.81
CA ASN A 667 -7.09 -9.42 -29.75
C ASN A 667 -6.54 -9.22 -31.18
N ASP A 668 -7.19 -9.80 -32.18
CA ASP A 668 -6.77 -9.74 -33.58
C ASP A 668 -7.76 -8.86 -34.38
N ILE A 669 -8.21 -7.73 -33.78
CA ILE A 669 -9.25 -6.85 -34.35
C ILE A 669 -8.88 -6.39 -35.77
N GLY A 670 -7.62 -6.00 -35.96
CA GLY A 670 -7.09 -5.53 -37.24
C GLY A 670 -7.76 -4.25 -37.77
N THR A 671 -7.31 -3.81 -38.93
CA THR A 671 -7.84 -2.61 -39.60
C THR A 671 -9.34 -2.68 -39.90
N GLU A 672 -9.86 -3.81 -40.36
CA GLU A 672 -11.28 -3.95 -40.73
C GLU A 672 -12.20 -3.99 -39.50
N GLY A 673 -11.78 -4.65 -38.42
CA GLY A 673 -12.53 -4.62 -37.16
C GLY A 673 -12.57 -3.21 -36.56
N ALA A 674 -11.46 -2.46 -36.63
CA ALA A 674 -11.41 -1.06 -36.19
C ALA A 674 -12.33 -0.14 -37.02
N LYS A 675 -12.43 -0.35 -38.33
CA LYS A 675 -13.39 0.36 -39.18
C LYS A 675 -14.83 0.06 -38.77
N ALA A 676 -15.14 -1.19 -38.45
CA ALA A 676 -16.48 -1.55 -37.97
C ALA A 676 -16.82 -0.86 -36.64
N LEU A 677 -15.89 -0.89 -35.67
CA LEU A 677 -16.04 -0.17 -34.40
C LEU A 677 -16.20 1.34 -34.62
N ALA A 678 -15.46 1.93 -35.56
CA ALA A 678 -15.61 3.33 -35.92
C ALA A 678 -17.03 3.65 -36.42
N GLU A 679 -17.61 2.83 -37.30
CA GLU A 679 -19.00 3.01 -37.73
C GLU A 679 -20.01 2.85 -36.59
N ALA A 680 -19.72 1.98 -35.62
CA ALA A 680 -20.55 1.84 -34.42
C ALA A 680 -20.50 3.07 -33.51
N LEU A 681 -19.29 3.58 -33.24
CA LEU A 681 -19.08 4.73 -32.37
C LEU A 681 -19.67 6.03 -32.93
N LYS A 682 -19.86 6.15 -34.25
CA LYS A 682 -20.54 7.32 -34.84
C LYS A 682 -21.97 7.49 -34.37
N VAL A 683 -22.65 6.39 -34.04
CA VAL A 683 -24.07 6.37 -33.69
C VAL A 683 -24.34 5.93 -32.25
N ASN A 684 -23.43 5.17 -31.65
CA ASN A 684 -23.55 4.74 -30.26
C ASN A 684 -23.52 5.96 -29.32
N SER A 685 -24.39 5.93 -28.32
CA SER A 685 -24.58 7.02 -27.36
C SER A 685 -24.35 6.60 -25.91
N SER A 686 -23.70 5.46 -25.65
CA SER A 686 -23.49 4.94 -24.29
C SER A 686 -22.03 4.69 -23.93
N VAL A 687 -21.18 4.31 -24.89
CA VAL A 687 -19.79 3.95 -24.62
C VAL A 687 -19.00 5.18 -24.23
N GLU A 688 -18.44 5.16 -23.02
CA GLU A 688 -17.59 6.20 -22.44
C GLU A 688 -16.11 5.78 -22.44
N VAL A 689 -15.81 4.49 -22.25
CA VAL A 689 -14.45 3.96 -22.18
C VAL A 689 -14.26 2.84 -23.19
N ILE A 690 -13.26 2.98 -24.08
CA ILE A 690 -12.90 1.95 -25.05
C ILE A 690 -11.40 1.66 -25.03
N ASN A 691 -11.04 0.40 -24.76
CA ASN A 691 -9.66 -0.07 -24.78
C ASN A 691 -9.43 -1.09 -25.89
N MET A 692 -8.65 -0.71 -26.89
CA MET A 692 -8.26 -1.52 -28.03
C MET A 692 -6.72 -1.67 -28.12
N GLU A 693 -6.01 -1.65 -26.99
CA GLU A 693 -4.54 -1.81 -26.98
C GLU A 693 -4.10 -3.16 -27.58
N ASP A 694 -3.02 -3.19 -28.37
CA ASP A 694 -2.38 -4.42 -28.87
C ASP A 694 -3.34 -5.22 -29.78
N ASN A 695 -3.71 -4.66 -30.94
CA ASN A 695 -4.79 -5.18 -31.81
C ASN A 695 -4.56 -4.99 -33.33
N ASP A 696 -3.34 -4.65 -33.75
CA ASP A 696 -2.97 -4.44 -35.15
C ASP A 696 -3.92 -3.53 -35.96
N ILE A 697 -4.46 -2.48 -35.31
CA ILE A 697 -5.44 -1.56 -35.93
C ILE A 697 -4.87 -0.91 -37.21
N GLY A 698 -3.60 -0.52 -37.18
CA GLY A 698 -2.90 0.13 -38.28
C GLY A 698 -3.40 1.53 -38.62
N THR A 699 -2.71 2.20 -39.54
CA THR A 699 -3.01 3.57 -39.97
C THR A 699 -4.45 3.78 -40.47
N GLU A 700 -4.96 2.88 -41.31
CA GLU A 700 -6.30 3.04 -41.89
C GLU A 700 -7.41 2.81 -40.86
N GLY A 701 -7.20 1.91 -39.89
CA GLY A 701 -8.12 1.72 -38.77
C GLY A 701 -8.17 2.95 -37.86
N ALA A 702 -7.02 3.55 -37.57
CA ALA A 702 -6.93 4.79 -36.80
C ALA A 702 -7.60 5.97 -37.51
N LYS A 703 -7.45 6.11 -38.84
CA LYS A 703 -8.17 7.12 -39.63
C LYS A 703 -9.69 6.94 -39.55
N ALA A 704 -10.18 5.70 -39.52
CA ALA A 704 -11.61 5.44 -39.36
C ALA A 704 -12.10 5.85 -37.97
N LEU A 705 -11.38 5.44 -36.91
CA LEU A 705 -11.68 5.84 -35.54
C LEU A 705 -11.65 7.36 -35.37
N ALA A 706 -10.67 8.05 -35.96
CA ALA A 706 -10.62 9.51 -35.97
C ALA A 706 -11.87 10.14 -36.60
N LYS A 707 -12.35 9.63 -37.73
CA LYS A 707 -13.60 10.10 -38.34
C LYS A 707 -14.82 9.86 -37.43
N ALA A 708 -14.83 8.78 -36.65
CA ALA A 708 -15.89 8.52 -35.69
C ALA A 708 -15.84 9.49 -34.50
N LEU A 709 -14.64 9.75 -33.96
CA LEU A 709 -14.45 10.71 -32.88
C LEU A 709 -14.85 12.15 -33.27
N LYS A 710 -14.76 12.53 -34.54
CA LYS A 710 -15.25 13.85 -35.01
C LYS A 710 -16.75 14.08 -34.73
N VAL A 711 -17.55 13.00 -34.63
CA VAL A 711 -19.00 13.08 -34.43
C VAL A 711 -19.49 12.45 -33.13
N ASN A 712 -18.71 11.54 -32.53
CA ASN A 712 -19.07 10.90 -31.27
C ASN A 712 -18.98 11.90 -30.09
N THR A 713 -20.00 11.88 -29.25
CA THR A 713 -20.15 12.79 -28.10
C THR A 713 -20.17 12.07 -26.76
N THR A 714 -19.69 10.82 -26.68
CA THR A 714 -19.81 10.00 -25.46
C THR A 714 -18.48 9.47 -24.96
N VAL A 715 -17.60 9.05 -25.86
CA VAL A 715 -16.29 8.50 -25.49
C VAL A 715 -15.45 9.55 -24.77
N ARG A 716 -15.07 9.23 -23.54
CA ARG A 716 -14.21 10.01 -22.64
C ARG A 716 -12.78 9.48 -22.66
N ILE A 717 -12.64 8.16 -22.61
CA ILE A 717 -11.36 7.47 -22.49
C ILE A 717 -11.17 6.54 -23.67
N ILE A 718 -10.11 6.74 -24.44
CA ILE A 718 -9.75 5.87 -25.57
C ILE A 718 -8.29 5.42 -25.50
N SER A 719 -8.08 4.11 -25.49
CA SER A 719 -6.76 3.51 -25.55
C SER A 719 -6.56 2.75 -26.85
N MET A 720 -5.59 3.21 -27.65
CA MET A 720 -5.13 2.58 -28.89
C MET A 720 -3.63 2.29 -28.82
N LYS A 721 -3.08 2.09 -27.62
CA LYS A 721 -1.66 1.76 -27.42
C LYS A 721 -1.24 0.52 -28.22
N HIS A 722 -0.04 0.53 -28.79
CA HIS A 722 0.54 -0.62 -29.51
C HIS A 722 -0.34 -1.14 -30.65
N ASN A 723 -0.51 -0.35 -31.70
CA ASN A 723 -1.43 -0.62 -32.81
C ASN A 723 -0.90 -0.15 -34.18
N ASP A 724 0.38 0.19 -34.27
CA ASP A 724 1.03 0.64 -35.50
C ASP A 724 0.25 1.74 -36.24
N ILE A 725 -0.29 2.71 -35.49
CA ILE A 725 -1.09 3.82 -36.03
C ILE A 725 -0.28 4.63 -37.05
N GLY A 726 1.00 4.86 -36.79
CA GLY A 726 1.91 5.63 -37.64
C GLY A 726 1.58 7.13 -37.70
N THR A 727 2.42 7.89 -38.39
CA THR A 727 2.30 9.35 -38.54
C THR A 727 0.96 9.79 -39.14
N GLU A 728 0.51 9.13 -40.21
CA GLU A 728 -0.72 9.54 -40.91
C GLU A 728 -1.99 9.21 -40.09
N GLY A 729 -1.95 8.17 -39.26
CA GLY A 729 -3.04 7.88 -38.33
C GLY A 729 -3.09 8.90 -37.18
N ALA A 730 -1.93 9.32 -36.68
CA ALA A 730 -1.81 10.36 -35.67
C ALA A 730 -2.31 11.72 -36.17
N LYS A 731 -1.99 12.12 -37.41
CA LYS A 731 -2.54 13.33 -38.03
C LYS A 731 -4.07 13.31 -38.10
N ALA A 732 -4.65 12.17 -38.48
CA ALA A 732 -6.11 12.04 -38.51
C ALA A 732 -6.73 12.16 -37.11
N LEU A 733 -6.11 11.54 -36.10
CA LEU A 733 -6.53 11.69 -34.70
C LEU A 733 -6.41 13.14 -34.21
N ALA A 734 -5.32 13.83 -34.56
CA ALA A 734 -5.15 15.26 -34.26
C ALA A 734 -6.30 16.11 -34.85
N GLU A 735 -6.63 15.92 -36.13
CA GLU A 735 -7.77 16.60 -36.74
C GLU A 735 -9.10 16.29 -36.04
N ALA A 736 -9.25 15.08 -35.50
CA ALA A 736 -10.44 14.70 -34.74
C ALA A 736 -10.50 15.41 -33.39
N LEU A 737 -9.37 15.52 -32.69
CA LEU A 737 -9.27 16.21 -31.41
C LEU A 737 -9.52 17.71 -31.53
N ILE A 738 -9.19 18.35 -32.67
CA ILE A 738 -9.52 19.78 -32.88
C ILE A 738 -11.02 20.05 -32.71
N VAL A 739 -11.88 19.12 -33.14
CA VAL A 739 -13.34 19.29 -33.10
C VAL A 739 -14.02 18.52 -31.96
N ASN A 740 -13.40 17.45 -31.46
CA ASN A 740 -13.98 16.63 -30.40
C ASN A 740 -13.81 17.29 -29.04
N THR A 741 -14.93 17.56 -28.37
CA THR A 741 -14.98 18.20 -27.05
C THR A 741 -15.39 17.22 -25.94
N PHE A 742 -15.12 15.93 -26.11
CA PHE A 742 -15.62 14.89 -25.21
C PHE A 742 -14.54 13.96 -24.66
N VAL A 743 -13.55 13.61 -25.49
CA VAL A 743 -12.40 12.78 -25.08
C VAL A 743 -11.53 13.59 -24.13
N SER A 744 -11.37 13.09 -22.90
CA SER A 744 -10.49 13.64 -21.90
C SER A 744 -9.16 12.89 -21.82
N ASP A 745 -9.19 11.57 -22.05
CA ASP A 745 -8.05 10.69 -21.80
C ASP A 745 -7.75 9.87 -23.07
N ILE A 746 -6.55 10.05 -23.61
CA ILE A 746 -6.14 9.38 -24.85
C ILE A 746 -4.77 8.71 -24.71
N ASN A 747 -4.74 7.40 -24.93
CA ASN A 747 -3.50 6.61 -24.88
C ASN A 747 -3.09 6.13 -26.27
N LEU A 748 -2.04 6.74 -26.81
CA LEU A 748 -1.44 6.43 -28.12
C LEU A 748 -0.02 5.90 -27.98
N ALA A 749 0.39 5.37 -26.83
CA ALA A 749 1.76 4.89 -26.64
C ALA A 749 2.11 3.76 -27.64
N ASN A 750 3.40 3.66 -27.99
CA ASN A 750 3.96 2.57 -28.80
C ASN A 750 3.32 2.41 -30.20
N ASN A 751 3.15 3.50 -30.94
CA ASN A 751 2.41 3.54 -32.21
C ASN A 751 3.20 4.11 -33.40
N GLY A 752 4.49 4.41 -33.23
CA GLY A 752 5.32 4.96 -34.30
C GLY A 752 4.80 6.29 -34.86
N ILE A 753 4.25 7.17 -34.00
CA ILE A 753 3.68 8.47 -34.39
C ILE A 753 4.71 9.34 -35.13
N GLY A 754 5.97 9.34 -34.68
CA GLY A 754 7.06 10.11 -35.26
C GLY A 754 6.93 11.63 -35.05
N VAL A 755 7.92 12.37 -35.52
CA VAL A 755 8.02 13.84 -35.38
C VAL A 755 6.79 14.56 -35.96
N GLU A 756 6.41 14.24 -37.20
CA GLU A 756 5.33 14.94 -37.90
C GLU A 756 3.94 14.63 -37.32
N GLY A 757 3.76 13.44 -36.74
CA GLY A 757 2.52 13.09 -36.03
C GLY A 757 2.44 13.82 -34.69
N ALA A 758 3.57 13.99 -34.00
CA ALA A 758 3.64 14.77 -32.76
C ALA A 758 3.35 16.26 -32.99
N LYS A 759 3.86 16.85 -34.08
CA LYS A 759 3.53 18.22 -34.48
C LYS A 759 2.03 18.41 -34.70
N ALA A 760 1.39 17.50 -35.43
CA ALA A 760 -0.06 17.56 -35.63
C ALA A 760 -0.84 17.46 -34.32
N LEU A 761 -0.44 16.55 -33.42
CA LEU A 761 -1.05 16.44 -32.08
C LEU A 761 -0.84 17.73 -31.26
N ALA A 762 0.34 18.35 -31.34
CA ALA A 762 0.61 19.63 -30.69
C ALA A 762 -0.32 20.75 -31.20
N GLU A 763 -0.49 20.87 -32.52
CA GLU A 763 -1.44 21.81 -33.12
C GLU A 763 -2.88 21.56 -32.63
N ALA A 764 -3.28 20.29 -32.49
CA ALA A 764 -4.58 19.94 -31.95
C ALA A 764 -4.74 20.34 -30.48
N LEU A 765 -3.72 20.17 -29.64
CA LEU A 765 -3.74 20.52 -28.21
C LEU A 765 -3.79 22.04 -27.94
N ILE A 766 -3.35 22.87 -28.89
CA ILE A 766 -3.51 24.33 -28.80
C ILE A 766 -4.99 24.70 -28.84
N VAL A 767 -5.77 23.99 -29.66
CA VAL A 767 -7.20 24.27 -29.88
C VAL A 767 -8.10 23.49 -28.92
N ASN A 768 -7.73 22.25 -28.62
CA ASN A 768 -8.53 21.36 -27.78
C ASN A 768 -8.37 21.72 -26.29
N THR A 769 -9.49 22.00 -25.64
CA THR A 769 -9.54 22.35 -24.21
C THR A 769 -10.16 21.25 -23.33
N PHE A 770 -10.24 20.01 -23.83
CA PHE A 770 -10.93 18.90 -23.17
C PHE A 770 -9.99 17.75 -22.80
N VAL A 771 -8.98 17.47 -23.61
CA VAL A 771 -7.96 16.46 -23.32
C VAL A 771 -7.18 16.91 -22.08
N SER A 772 -7.27 16.09 -21.03
CA SER A 772 -6.58 16.25 -19.75
C SER A 772 -5.44 15.25 -19.56
N ASP A 773 -5.56 14.03 -20.09
CA ASP A 773 -4.52 13.00 -20.03
C ASP A 773 -4.16 12.54 -21.45
N ILE A 774 -2.88 12.69 -21.81
CA ILE A 774 -2.35 12.23 -23.08
C ILE A 774 -1.09 11.39 -22.91
N ASN A 775 -1.15 10.13 -23.35
CA ASN A 775 -0.01 9.24 -23.32
C ASN A 775 0.56 9.01 -24.72
N LEU A 776 1.76 9.54 -24.97
CA LEU A 776 2.50 9.42 -26.22
C LEU A 776 3.84 8.68 -26.03
N ALA A 777 4.01 7.87 -24.98
CA ALA A 777 5.25 7.15 -24.74
C ALA A 777 5.64 6.20 -25.90
N ASN A 778 6.93 5.98 -26.15
CA ASN A 778 7.44 5.03 -27.15
C ASN A 778 6.99 5.33 -28.60
N ASN A 779 7.03 6.58 -29.05
CA ASN A 779 6.50 6.98 -30.35
C ASN A 779 7.52 7.61 -31.31
N GLY A 780 8.79 7.70 -30.91
CA GLY A 780 9.83 8.32 -31.74
C GLY A 780 9.54 9.79 -32.05
N ILE A 781 8.97 10.53 -31.09
CA ILE A 781 8.62 11.96 -31.22
C ILE A 781 9.85 12.81 -31.57
N GLY A 782 11.03 12.45 -31.03
CA GLY A 782 12.27 13.17 -31.27
C GLY A 782 12.31 14.59 -30.69
N VAL A 783 13.44 15.26 -30.87
CA VAL A 783 13.68 16.63 -30.39
C VAL A 783 12.64 17.62 -30.96
N GLU A 784 12.42 17.57 -32.28
CA GLU A 784 11.56 18.55 -32.96
C GLU A 784 10.07 18.34 -32.65
N GLY A 785 9.63 17.10 -32.41
CA GLY A 785 8.27 16.84 -31.96
C GLY A 785 8.05 17.29 -30.51
N ALA A 786 9.07 17.17 -29.65
CA ALA A 786 9.01 17.67 -28.28
C ALA A 786 8.96 19.19 -28.21
N LYS A 787 9.70 19.91 -29.07
CA LYS A 787 9.59 21.37 -29.18
C LYS A 787 8.19 21.82 -29.59
N ALA A 788 7.57 21.15 -30.57
CA ALA A 788 6.20 21.46 -30.95
C ALA A 788 5.20 21.22 -29.80
N LEU A 789 5.36 20.12 -29.05
CA LEU A 789 4.56 19.87 -27.86
C LEU A 789 4.80 20.92 -26.77
N ALA A 790 6.04 21.38 -26.59
CA ALA A 790 6.35 22.47 -25.67
C ALA A 790 5.63 23.78 -26.06
N GLU A 791 5.65 24.16 -27.34
CA GLU A 791 4.91 25.32 -27.84
C GLU A 791 3.40 25.21 -27.57
N ALA A 792 2.83 24.01 -27.73
CA ALA A 792 1.43 23.77 -27.40
C ALA A 792 1.15 23.91 -25.90
N LEU A 793 1.99 23.32 -25.04
CA LEU A 793 1.85 23.37 -23.59
C LEU A 793 1.91 24.79 -23.02
N ILE A 794 2.57 25.74 -23.68
CA ILE A 794 2.53 27.15 -23.24
C ILE A 794 1.09 27.70 -23.23
N VAL A 795 0.26 27.27 -24.18
CA VAL A 795 -1.08 27.82 -24.40
C VAL A 795 -2.18 26.91 -23.84
N THR A 796 -1.99 25.60 -23.88
CA THR A 796 -2.98 24.63 -23.43
C THR A 796 -3.31 24.79 -21.95
N THR A 797 -4.60 24.80 -21.60
CA THR A 797 -5.08 24.92 -20.22
C THR A 797 -5.77 23.66 -19.70
N SER A 798 -5.95 22.64 -20.54
CA SER A 798 -6.68 21.41 -20.19
C SER A 798 -5.80 20.24 -19.78
N VAL A 799 -4.64 20.08 -20.45
CA VAL A 799 -3.73 18.95 -20.21
C VAL A 799 -3.15 19.05 -18.80
N SER A 800 -3.47 18.06 -17.98
CA SER A 800 -2.93 17.88 -16.62
C SER A 800 -1.89 16.77 -16.55
N GLU A 801 -1.99 15.75 -17.38
CA GLU A 801 -1.12 14.58 -17.38
C GLU A 801 -0.59 14.36 -18.80
N ILE A 802 0.73 14.28 -18.95
CA ILE A 802 1.35 14.01 -20.25
C ILE A 802 2.50 13.01 -20.13
N ASN A 803 2.43 11.91 -20.85
CA ASN A 803 3.48 10.89 -20.84
C ASN A 803 4.25 10.89 -22.16
N LEU A 804 5.53 11.27 -22.11
CA LEU A 804 6.44 11.31 -23.25
C LEU A 804 7.65 10.37 -23.08
N ALA A 805 7.56 9.37 -22.21
CA ALA A 805 8.66 8.45 -21.97
C ALA A 805 9.13 7.74 -23.25
N ASN A 806 10.42 7.42 -23.37
CA ASN A 806 10.99 6.62 -24.46
C ASN A 806 10.76 7.18 -25.87
N ASN A 807 10.95 8.49 -26.07
CA ASN A 807 10.69 9.16 -27.33
C ASN A 807 11.91 9.76 -28.04
N GLY A 808 13.11 9.58 -27.47
CA GLY A 808 14.34 10.15 -28.04
C GLY A 808 14.32 11.68 -28.08
N ILE A 809 13.71 12.31 -27.07
CA ILE A 809 13.53 13.76 -26.98
C ILE A 809 14.88 14.49 -26.86
N GLY A 810 15.87 13.86 -26.24
CA GLY A 810 17.19 14.46 -26.00
C GLY A 810 17.14 15.66 -25.05
N VAL A 811 18.30 16.25 -24.78
CA VAL A 811 18.43 17.40 -23.87
C VAL A 811 17.66 18.62 -24.39
N ALA A 812 17.88 19.00 -25.65
CA ALA A 812 17.26 20.19 -26.24
C ALA A 812 15.72 20.15 -26.28
N GLY A 813 15.13 18.97 -26.45
CA GLY A 813 13.67 18.83 -26.39
C GLY A 813 13.13 18.86 -24.95
N ALA A 814 13.91 18.36 -23.99
CA ALA A 814 13.54 18.38 -22.58
C ALA A 814 13.66 19.80 -21.98
N GLU A 815 14.67 20.57 -22.39
CA GLU A 815 14.81 22.00 -22.07
C GLU A 815 13.59 22.79 -22.56
N ALA A 816 13.18 22.61 -23.82
CA ALA A 816 12.00 23.29 -24.37
C ALA A 816 10.72 22.95 -23.57
N LEU A 817 10.53 21.68 -23.20
CA LEU A 817 9.41 21.26 -22.37
C LEU A 817 9.47 21.88 -20.96
N ALA A 818 10.65 21.94 -20.36
CA ALA A 818 10.86 22.55 -19.05
C ALA A 818 10.50 24.05 -19.07
N GLU A 819 10.99 24.80 -20.06
CA GLU A 819 10.66 26.22 -20.25
C GLU A 819 9.15 26.45 -20.42
N ALA A 820 8.48 25.61 -21.23
CA ALA A 820 7.04 25.69 -21.41
C ALA A 820 6.27 25.46 -20.09
N LEU A 821 6.74 24.53 -19.27
CA LEU A 821 6.12 24.17 -18.00
C LEU A 821 6.23 25.26 -16.93
N ILE A 822 7.20 26.17 -17.02
CA ILE A 822 7.29 27.33 -16.10
C ILE A 822 6.03 28.20 -16.21
N SER A 823 5.57 28.43 -17.44
CA SER A 823 4.40 29.28 -17.72
C SER A 823 3.08 28.50 -17.68
N ASN A 824 3.11 27.19 -17.90
CA ASN A 824 1.91 26.35 -17.88
C ASN A 824 1.43 26.06 -16.44
N THR A 825 0.13 26.28 -16.20
CA THR A 825 -0.50 26.04 -14.88
C THR A 825 -1.41 24.81 -14.83
N SER A 826 -1.65 24.13 -15.96
CA SER A 826 -2.56 22.99 -16.05
C SER A 826 -1.85 21.66 -15.80
N VAL A 827 -0.64 21.49 -16.32
CA VAL A 827 0.15 20.25 -16.25
C VAL A 827 0.64 20.02 -14.82
N LYS A 828 0.21 18.88 -14.27
CA LYS A 828 0.53 18.38 -12.95
C LYS A 828 1.59 17.30 -12.98
N ASN A 829 1.57 16.38 -13.95
CA ASN A 829 2.66 15.42 -14.13
C ASN A 829 3.07 15.31 -15.60
N ILE A 830 4.39 15.20 -15.81
CA ILE A 830 4.99 14.95 -17.12
C ILE A 830 6.01 13.83 -17.01
N ASN A 831 5.81 12.71 -17.71
CA ASN A 831 6.78 11.62 -17.68
C ASN A 831 7.78 11.75 -18.83
N LEU A 832 9.06 11.96 -18.50
CA LEU A 832 10.17 12.07 -19.47
C LEU A 832 11.15 10.89 -19.40
N VAL A 833 10.80 9.79 -18.74
CA VAL A 833 11.71 8.66 -18.52
C VAL A 833 12.27 8.10 -19.82
N ASN A 834 13.57 7.78 -19.81
CA ASN A 834 14.29 7.12 -20.89
C ASN A 834 14.24 7.88 -22.23
N ASN A 835 14.48 9.19 -22.21
CA ASN A 835 14.50 10.06 -23.39
C ASN A 835 15.88 10.45 -23.91
N GLY A 836 16.94 9.80 -23.41
CA GLY A 836 18.33 10.19 -23.75
C GLY A 836 18.73 11.53 -23.15
N ILE A 837 18.16 11.88 -21.98
CA ILE A 837 18.56 13.03 -21.17
C ILE A 837 19.79 12.58 -20.37
N VAL A 838 20.95 13.16 -20.66
CA VAL A 838 22.19 12.91 -19.90
C VAL A 838 22.12 13.61 -18.54
N VAL A 839 23.01 13.24 -17.60
CA VAL A 839 23.00 13.75 -16.21
C VAL A 839 22.94 15.28 -16.15
N GLU A 840 23.72 15.96 -16.98
CA GLU A 840 23.76 17.44 -17.05
C GLU A 840 22.41 18.05 -17.48
N GLY A 841 21.66 17.37 -18.36
CA GLY A 841 20.33 17.81 -18.76
C GLY A 841 19.26 17.58 -17.69
N ALA A 842 19.45 16.56 -16.83
CA ALA A 842 18.56 16.29 -15.70
C ALA A 842 18.72 17.34 -14.60
N GLU A 843 19.94 17.83 -14.36
CA GLU A 843 20.22 18.92 -13.42
C GLU A 843 19.53 20.23 -13.83
N VAL A 844 19.56 20.57 -15.13
CA VAL A 844 18.85 21.75 -15.66
C VAL A 844 17.33 21.62 -15.50
N LEU A 845 16.76 20.44 -15.75
CA LEU A 845 15.34 20.17 -15.50
C LEU A 845 14.99 20.34 -14.03
N GLU A 846 15.83 19.87 -13.11
CA GLU A 846 15.62 20.00 -11.67
C GLU A 846 15.67 21.47 -11.20
N GLU A 847 16.60 22.27 -11.72
CA GLU A 847 16.70 23.70 -11.42
C GLU A 847 15.45 24.49 -11.86
N LEU A 848 14.95 24.22 -13.07
CA LEU A 848 13.75 24.88 -13.61
C LEU A 848 12.48 24.51 -12.82
N LEU A 849 12.43 23.33 -12.20
CA LEU A 849 11.31 22.92 -11.34
C LEU A 849 11.30 23.57 -9.98
N GLU A 850 12.48 23.78 -9.40
CA GLU A 850 12.62 24.59 -8.20
C GLU A 850 12.18 26.04 -8.44
N GLU A 851 12.44 26.57 -9.65
CA GLU A 851 11.94 27.90 -10.03
C GLU A 851 10.39 27.94 -10.10
N LYS A 852 9.74 26.92 -10.68
CA LYS A 852 8.26 26.81 -10.69
C LYS A 852 7.67 26.68 -9.28
N LYS A 853 8.29 25.90 -8.39
CA LYS A 853 7.87 25.80 -6.98
C LYS A 853 7.95 27.14 -6.26
N ARG A 854 9.01 27.93 -6.50
CA ARG A 854 9.19 29.28 -5.93
C ARG A 854 8.11 30.27 -6.38
N MET A 855 7.51 30.08 -7.55
CA MET A 855 6.44 30.93 -8.09
C MET A 855 5.03 30.60 -7.55
N GLY A 856 4.85 29.58 -6.70
CA GLY A 856 3.60 29.34 -5.97
C GLY A 856 2.49 28.61 -6.74
N PHE A 857 2.79 28.01 -7.89
CA PHE A 857 1.86 27.13 -8.61
C PHE A 857 1.88 25.71 -8.03
N GLY A 858 0.72 25.13 -7.73
CA GLY A 858 0.57 23.97 -6.84
C GLY A 858 1.06 22.61 -7.35
N LEU A 859 1.46 21.76 -6.38
CA LEU A 859 1.98 20.38 -6.42
C LEU A 859 3.25 20.15 -7.31
N PRO A 860 4.25 19.37 -6.83
CA PRO A 860 5.45 19.12 -7.60
C PRO A 860 5.12 18.31 -8.86
N ILE A 861 5.60 18.76 -10.01
CA ILE A 861 5.59 17.96 -11.22
C ILE A 861 6.42 16.71 -10.96
N VAL A 862 5.78 15.53 -11.04
CA VAL A 862 6.48 14.24 -10.96
C VAL A 862 7.01 13.91 -12.36
N PHE A 863 8.34 13.83 -12.50
CA PHE A 863 9.05 13.44 -13.74
C PHE A 863 9.15 11.93 -13.95
#